data_AF-A0AAF6BL51-F1
#
_entry.id   AF-A0AAF6BL51-F1
#
_cell.length_a   1.000
_cell.length_b   1.000
_cell.length_c   1.000
_cell.angle_alpha   90.00
_cell.angle_beta   90.00
_cell.angle_gamma   90.00
#
_symmetry.space_group_name_H-M   'P 1'
#
loop_
_entity.id
_entity.type
_entity.pdbx_description
1 polymer ?
#
loop_
_entity_poly.entity_id
_entity_poly.type
_entity_poly.pdbx_seq_one_letter_code
_entity_poly.pdbx_strand_id
1 'polypeptide(L)'
;MEAMVVARGLPPFVPSTRVQRVPAPLKNFQRASLSPKNPAISTPFSPIPSSVSTAACAGKAGLRGGKVERCLAMAGGEGGAAEAAPVRGVLFDMDGVLCESEGPSRDAAVALFAEKGVTVTAEDFIPFMGTGEANFLGGVARKYGLDFDVDAFKKRFFEIYIEKYAQPNSGLGYPGALNLILECKKAGLKLAVASSADRVKVDANLAAAGLPQTNFDAVVSADLFENLKPAPDIFLAAAKALGLPPQECVVIEDALAGVQAARAAGMRCIAVTTTLAGPKLMSAGPSVIKKSITEITLEDILTLQEPGSGSRDTGFDFMWEESELGFFDSMREKMDLDQELALPLGYLTTRRDVFKLTSFALGLSSIAFTATHMKAMSYASPMAIWNALVGEMRPVANGAELSTGDRVEQFKKYIADIEKKGKGQVVAEFQPKLEWLNSPPLRLQSDLRGKLVLLDFWTYCCINCMHVLPDLAYLEKKFKGQPFTVIGVHSAKFDNEKDSNAIRNAVLRYDVTHPVVNDGEMTMWRQLGVSSWPTLALVGPTGRLVAMLAGEGHRKDLDDLVAAALQYYGEKGLLNDKPIPEALEKDKDSRLVASPLKFPGKLATDLANQRLFISDSNNHRIVVTDLEGNFIMQIGGGGGEGLRDGSFDYAAFNRPQGLTYNPSKNVLYVADTENHAVREIDFVNEKVRTLAGNGEKGSDYKGGKKGSSQVLNSPWDVCLDSSCKVLYVAMAGQHQIWQIDPSDGLARNFSGDGYERNLNGKNGSSTSYAQPSGLSLGPDGQQMFIADSESSSVRAVDLRSGGSQLLAGGDPVFADNLFQFGDKDGFGSKALLQHPLGVLYGSDGLIYVADSYNHKIKVLEKGSQKVTSLAGLGKAGFKDGPASSAQLSEPAGLAQGPNGKIYVADTNNSLIRVLNVGANPPTIETLELKGVPPPPPAPASAPRRLRRRLTSDVEIVNVDPVSSMNGDLELQISLPKEFHFTAEAQSKFEVDVEPDGSVSIEPMNGIIGNDGRAKLRFSRSSNDSSSGSVRISCKVYYCQEDAVCLYKGVAFEVPFNSAQENAQTSISIPYLVKPKTSTKNSLTSV
;
A
#
# COMPACT_ATOMS: atom_id res chain seq x y z
N MET A 1 -4.86 0.54 -58.78
CA MET A 1 -3.49 -0.01 -58.83
C MET A 1 -3.43 -1.21 -57.89
N GLU A 2 -3.93 -2.40 -58.22
CA GLU A 2 -3.79 -3.24 -59.46
C GLU A 2 -2.38 -3.85 -59.60
N ALA A 3 -2.20 -5.12 -59.99
CA ALA A 3 -3.16 -6.25 -60.13
C ALA A 3 -2.44 -7.64 -60.24
N MET A 4 -3.14 -8.71 -59.83
CA MET A 4 -3.36 -10.05 -60.49
C MET A 4 -2.30 -10.63 -61.47
N VAL A 5 -1.86 -11.92 -61.40
CA VAL A 5 -2.45 -13.22 -61.89
C VAL A 5 -1.47 -14.38 -61.48
N VAL A 6 -1.72 -15.68 -61.18
CA VAL A 6 -2.87 -16.66 -61.14
C VAL A 6 -2.78 -17.86 -62.14
N ALA A 7 -2.24 -19.03 -61.71
CA ALA A 7 -2.34 -20.39 -62.35
C ALA A 7 -2.13 -21.54 -61.31
N ARG A 8 -3.06 -22.48 -61.07
CA ARG A 8 -3.31 -23.85 -61.67
C ARG A 8 -2.18 -24.90 -61.50
N GLY A 9 -2.39 -26.20 -61.15
CA GLY A 9 -3.54 -26.91 -60.55
C GLY A 9 -3.70 -28.44 -60.85
N LEU A 10 -3.60 -29.33 -59.83
CA LEU A 10 -4.15 -30.73 -59.71
C LEU A 10 -3.54 -31.89 -60.61
N PRO A 11 -3.96 -33.19 -60.52
CA PRO A 11 -3.46 -34.24 -59.58
C PRO A 11 -3.19 -35.62 -60.30
N PRO A 12 -3.62 -36.83 -59.84
CA PRO A 12 -3.34 -37.68 -58.65
C PRO A 12 -2.64 -39.04 -58.99
N PHE A 13 -2.38 -39.96 -58.03
CA PHE A 13 -2.45 -41.43 -58.26
C PHE A 13 -2.36 -42.32 -56.98
N VAL A 14 -3.19 -43.39 -56.89
CA VAL A 14 -3.08 -44.55 -55.96
C VAL A 14 -3.78 -45.79 -56.57
N PRO A 15 -3.21 -47.01 -56.48
CA PRO A 15 -3.93 -48.29 -56.57
C PRO A 15 -3.75 -49.19 -55.32
N SER A 16 -4.49 -50.31 -55.18
CA SER A 16 -4.58 -51.05 -53.88
C SER A 16 -4.89 -52.56 -53.94
N THR A 17 -4.38 -53.35 -52.98
CA THR A 17 -4.76 -54.75 -52.66
C THR A 17 -5.01 -54.93 -51.15
N ARG A 18 -6.13 -55.44 -50.61
CA ARG A 18 -6.96 -56.68 -50.84
C ARG A 18 -6.42 -57.94 -50.11
N VAL A 19 -7.22 -58.80 -49.44
CA VAL A 19 -8.67 -58.76 -49.06
C VAL A 19 -9.06 -59.85 -48.01
N GLN A 20 -10.31 -59.82 -47.52
CA GLN A 20 -11.12 -60.82 -46.73
C GLN A 20 -11.36 -60.48 -45.23
N ARG A 21 -12.38 -61.06 -44.55
CA ARG A 21 -13.86 -60.92 -44.60
C ARG A 21 -14.53 -61.93 -43.62
N VAL A 22 -15.13 -61.44 -42.52
CA VAL A 22 -16.53 -61.66 -42.03
C VAL A 22 -17.14 -63.09 -42.11
N PRO A 23 -17.64 -63.73 -41.02
CA PRO A 23 -18.94 -63.33 -40.38
C PRO A 23 -19.12 -63.53 -38.85
N ALA A 24 -20.32 -63.19 -38.34
CA ALA A 24 -20.84 -63.30 -36.94
C ALA A 24 -21.89 -64.47 -36.84
N PRO A 25 -22.86 -64.61 -35.87
CA PRO A 25 -23.28 -63.77 -34.71
C PRO A 25 -23.80 -64.52 -33.42
N LEU A 26 -24.51 -63.78 -32.52
CA LEU A 26 -25.65 -64.17 -31.62
C LEU A 26 -25.48 -64.49 -30.09
N LYS A 27 -26.43 -63.88 -29.33
CA LYS A 27 -27.19 -64.31 -28.12
C LYS A 27 -26.65 -64.14 -26.68
N ASN A 28 -27.21 -63.11 -26.02
CA ASN A 28 -28.00 -63.09 -24.77
C ASN A 28 -27.67 -64.08 -23.62
N PHE A 29 -27.59 -63.54 -22.39
CA PHE A 29 -28.53 -63.93 -21.31
C PHE A 29 -28.86 -62.78 -20.33
N GLN A 30 -30.07 -62.89 -19.76
CA GLN A 30 -30.75 -62.02 -18.79
C GLN A 30 -30.04 -61.97 -17.42
N ARG A 31 -29.99 -60.84 -16.68
CA ARG A 31 -31.06 -60.04 -16.01
C ARG A 31 -31.60 -60.72 -14.73
N ALA A 32 -31.22 -60.21 -13.56
CA ALA A 32 -31.90 -60.44 -12.29
C ALA A 32 -31.80 -59.18 -11.40
N SER A 33 -32.94 -58.68 -10.95
CA SER A 33 -33.09 -57.55 -10.02
C SER A 33 -34.02 -57.95 -8.89
N LEU A 34 -33.73 -57.59 -7.65
CA LEU A 34 -34.72 -57.47 -6.56
C LEU A 34 -34.16 -56.62 -5.40
N SER A 35 -35.02 -56.20 -4.48
CA SER A 35 -34.89 -54.95 -3.72
C SER A 35 -35.07 -55.14 -2.18
N PRO A 36 -35.26 -54.09 -1.33
CA PRO A 36 -34.68 -54.04 0.02
C PRO A 36 -35.54 -54.62 1.16
N LYS A 37 -34.93 -54.78 2.34
CA LYS A 37 -35.64 -54.85 3.64
C LYS A 37 -34.88 -54.15 4.79
N ASN A 38 -35.56 -53.23 5.46
CA ASN A 38 -35.36 -52.85 6.87
C ASN A 38 -36.26 -53.76 7.75
N PRO A 39 -35.97 -54.01 9.04
CA PRO A 39 -36.31 -53.09 10.16
C PRO A 39 -35.12 -52.85 11.13
N ALA A 40 -35.00 -51.75 11.89
CA ALA A 40 -35.90 -50.99 12.79
C ALA A 40 -36.04 -51.58 14.22
N ILE A 41 -36.37 -50.71 15.20
CA ILE A 41 -36.28 -50.86 16.69
C ILE A 41 -34.85 -50.57 17.23
N SER A 42 -34.61 -49.70 18.22
CA SER A 42 -35.44 -48.62 18.80
C SER A 42 -34.61 -47.53 19.54
N THR A 43 -35.29 -46.50 20.04
CA THR A 43 -34.88 -45.46 21.01
C THR A 43 -35.30 -45.91 22.46
N PRO A 44 -35.33 -45.10 23.57
CA PRO A 44 -35.15 -43.64 23.73
C PRO A 44 -34.49 -43.07 25.04
N PHE A 45 -34.44 -41.72 25.09
CA PHE A 45 -34.42 -40.78 26.25
C PHE A 45 -33.13 -40.38 27.02
N SER A 46 -33.15 -39.09 27.40
CA SER A 46 -32.23 -38.27 28.22
C SER A 46 -32.76 -38.16 29.68
N PRO A 47 -32.38 -37.21 30.59
CA PRO A 47 -31.34 -36.15 30.57
C PRO A 47 -30.50 -35.94 31.88
N ILE A 48 -29.54 -34.99 31.84
CA ILE A 48 -29.21 -33.89 32.81
C ILE A 48 -29.72 -34.07 34.27
N PRO A 49 -28.89 -34.03 35.36
CA PRO A 49 -28.27 -32.75 35.81
C PRO A 49 -26.91 -32.77 36.59
N SER A 50 -26.45 -31.54 36.86
CA SER A 50 -25.35 -31.01 37.71
C SER A 50 -25.00 -31.69 39.05
N SER A 51 -23.74 -31.53 39.54
CA SER A 51 -23.38 -30.55 40.61
C SER A 51 -22.05 -30.80 41.38
N VAL A 52 -21.32 -29.71 41.68
CA VAL A 52 -20.67 -29.36 42.99
C VAL A 52 -19.65 -30.32 43.70
N SER A 53 -18.37 -29.98 43.50
CA SER A 53 -17.26 -29.76 44.49
C SER A 53 -16.62 -30.84 45.41
N THR A 54 -15.41 -30.47 45.86
CA THR A 54 -14.73 -30.77 47.15
C THR A 54 -14.12 -32.16 47.46
N ALA A 55 -12.82 -32.26 47.16
CA ALA A 55 -11.70 -32.37 48.13
C ALA A 55 -11.25 -33.73 48.75
N ALA A 56 -9.93 -33.73 49.08
CA ALA A 56 -9.23 -34.47 50.14
C ALA A 56 -8.84 -35.97 49.98
N CYS A 57 -7.63 -36.17 49.43
CA CYS A 57 -6.47 -36.87 50.04
C CYS A 57 -6.49 -38.35 50.51
N ALA A 58 -5.39 -39.01 50.11
CA ALA A 58 -4.54 -39.98 50.83
C ALA A 58 -4.80 -41.50 50.71
N GLY A 59 -3.72 -42.23 50.41
CA GLY A 59 -3.62 -43.70 50.40
C GLY A 59 -2.44 -44.19 49.53
N LYS A 60 -1.41 -44.81 50.13
CA LYS A 60 -0.18 -45.26 49.42
C LYS A 60 -0.18 -46.75 49.08
N ALA A 61 0.61 -47.05 48.03
CA ALA A 61 1.45 -48.25 47.80
C ALA A 61 0.90 -49.37 46.88
N GLY A 62 1.79 -50.03 46.10
CA GLY A 62 1.40 -51.29 45.44
C GLY A 62 2.09 -51.82 44.16
N LEU A 63 3.32 -51.44 43.79
CA LEU A 63 4.24 -52.21 42.89
C LEU A 63 3.81 -52.66 41.45
N ARG A 64 4.67 -52.26 40.48
CA ARG A 64 5.12 -53.01 39.27
C ARG A 64 4.16 -53.33 38.11
N GLY A 65 4.33 -52.54 37.04
CA GLY A 65 4.91 -53.05 35.77
C GLY A 65 4.01 -53.00 34.53
N GLY A 66 4.56 -52.59 33.36
CA GLY A 66 3.98 -53.05 32.08
C GLY A 66 3.87 -52.16 30.83
N LYS A 67 4.53 -50.98 30.72
CA LYS A 67 4.82 -50.30 29.42
C LYS A 67 3.64 -49.71 28.58
N VAL A 68 3.97 -48.68 27.79
CA VAL A 68 3.21 -48.02 26.70
C VAL A 68 1.99 -47.16 27.08
N GLU A 69 2.15 -45.82 27.09
CA GLU A 69 1.45 -44.89 26.16
C GLU A 69 1.99 -43.44 26.32
N ARG A 70 1.37 -42.48 25.61
CA ARG A 70 1.69 -41.04 25.54
C ARG A 70 1.47 -40.31 26.88
N CYS A 71 2.15 -39.18 27.08
CA CYS A 71 1.50 -37.85 27.24
C CYS A 71 2.50 -36.69 27.41
N LEU A 72 2.02 -35.45 27.23
CA LEU A 72 2.67 -34.24 27.72
C LEU A 72 2.27 -34.00 29.19
N ALA A 73 3.18 -33.46 30.00
CA ALA A 73 2.87 -32.46 31.04
C ALA A 73 4.15 -31.75 31.52
N MET A 74 3.99 -30.51 31.98
CA MET A 74 5.08 -29.57 32.33
C MET A 74 5.67 -29.75 33.75
N ALA A 75 6.88 -29.20 33.90
CA ALA A 75 7.40 -28.51 35.10
C ALA A 75 7.61 -29.28 36.42
N GLY A 76 8.88 -29.57 36.70
CA GLY A 76 9.51 -29.47 38.02
C GLY A 76 10.87 -28.81 37.81
N GLY A 77 11.17 -27.70 38.49
CA GLY A 77 12.29 -26.83 38.13
C GLY A 77 13.54 -26.99 38.99
N GLU A 78 14.71 -26.77 38.40
CA GLU A 78 15.94 -26.38 39.08
C GLU A 78 16.79 -25.52 38.12
N GLY A 79 17.48 -24.51 38.65
CA GLY A 79 18.15 -23.48 37.85
C GLY A 79 19.52 -23.91 37.33
N GLY A 80 19.56 -24.74 36.29
CA GLY A 80 20.79 -25.00 35.55
C GLY A 80 21.12 -23.86 34.60
N ALA A 81 22.35 -23.34 34.64
CA ALA A 81 22.86 -22.46 33.60
C ALA A 81 22.91 -23.21 32.26
N ALA A 82 22.51 -22.57 31.16
CA ALA A 82 22.56 -23.18 29.84
C ALA A 82 24.03 -23.40 29.43
N GLU A 83 24.44 -24.67 29.32
CA GLU A 83 25.77 -25.05 28.87
C GLU A 83 25.92 -24.69 27.37
N ALA A 84 26.94 -23.90 27.04
CA ALA A 84 27.10 -23.36 25.69
C ALA A 84 27.28 -24.49 24.65
N ALA A 85 26.67 -24.34 23.48
CA ALA A 85 26.67 -25.39 22.46
C ALA A 85 28.10 -25.83 22.08
N PRO A 86 28.39 -27.14 21.92
CA PRO A 86 29.71 -27.59 21.52
C PRO A 86 30.04 -27.14 20.10
N VAL A 87 31.27 -26.66 19.87
CA VAL A 87 31.72 -26.29 18.53
C VAL A 87 31.91 -27.56 17.69
N ARG A 88 31.28 -27.61 16.51
CA ARG A 88 31.41 -28.70 15.54
C ARG A 88 31.83 -28.24 14.14
N GLY A 89 31.84 -26.93 13.88
CA GLY A 89 32.28 -26.38 12.60
C GLY A 89 33.06 -25.07 12.71
N VAL A 90 33.97 -24.84 11.76
CA VAL A 90 34.73 -23.60 11.61
C VAL A 90 34.57 -23.05 10.19
N LEU A 91 34.16 -21.78 10.09
CA LEU A 91 33.87 -21.07 8.86
C LEU A 91 34.91 -19.96 8.70
N PHE A 92 35.72 -20.00 7.66
CA PHE A 92 36.74 -19.00 7.37
C PHE A 92 36.24 -18.04 6.28
N ASP A 93 36.45 -16.72 6.42
CA ASP A 93 36.59 -15.89 5.20
C ASP A 93 37.88 -16.27 4.46
N MET A 94 38.01 -15.80 3.23
CA MET A 94 39.20 -15.94 2.38
C MET A 94 40.15 -14.75 2.52
N ASP A 95 39.62 -13.56 2.23
CA ASP A 95 40.38 -12.37 1.89
C ASP A 95 40.74 -11.68 3.21
N GLY A 96 42.03 -11.54 3.52
CA GLY A 96 42.49 -11.02 4.82
C GLY A 96 42.49 -12.03 5.98
N VAL A 97 41.85 -13.20 5.83
CA VAL A 97 41.87 -14.31 6.82
C VAL A 97 42.77 -15.47 6.40
N LEU A 98 42.59 -16.01 5.18
CA LEU A 98 43.37 -17.13 4.65
C LEU A 98 44.48 -16.64 3.71
N CYS A 99 44.28 -15.54 2.98
CA CYS A 99 45.27 -14.97 2.06
C CYS A 99 45.23 -13.44 1.95
N GLU A 100 46.39 -12.84 1.66
CA GLU A 100 46.54 -11.44 1.26
C GLU A 100 46.16 -11.28 -0.22
N SER A 101 44.87 -11.03 -0.46
CA SER A 101 44.31 -10.93 -1.82
C SER A 101 43.93 -9.50 -2.22
N GLU A 102 43.77 -8.57 -1.28
CA GLU A 102 43.29 -7.21 -1.57
C GLU A 102 44.30 -6.39 -2.35
N GLY A 103 45.56 -6.34 -1.90
CA GLY A 103 46.63 -5.61 -2.59
C GLY A 103 46.75 -6.03 -4.06
N PRO A 104 46.96 -7.34 -4.33
CA PRO A 104 46.98 -7.87 -5.69
C PRO A 104 45.69 -7.64 -6.49
N SER A 105 44.52 -7.56 -5.83
CA SER A 105 43.25 -7.25 -6.51
C SER A 105 43.21 -5.81 -7.01
N ARG A 106 43.75 -4.86 -6.23
CA ARG A 106 43.88 -3.45 -6.66
C ARG A 106 44.86 -3.35 -7.84
N ASP A 107 46.02 -4.00 -7.76
CA ASP A 107 47.03 -3.96 -8.84
C ASP A 107 46.54 -4.58 -10.15
N ALA A 108 45.82 -5.71 -10.10
CA ALA A 108 45.20 -6.33 -11.27
C ALA A 108 44.12 -5.43 -11.90
N ALA A 109 43.36 -4.69 -11.08
CA ALA A 109 42.35 -3.75 -11.56
C ALA A 109 42.98 -2.49 -12.17
N VAL A 110 44.06 -1.95 -11.60
CA VAL A 110 44.84 -0.86 -12.22
C VAL A 110 45.36 -1.29 -13.60
N ALA A 111 45.86 -2.52 -13.73
CA ALA A 111 46.34 -3.03 -15.02
C ALA A 111 45.21 -3.22 -16.05
N LEU A 112 44.02 -3.68 -15.62
CA LEU A 112 42.83 -3.76 -16.48
C LEU A 112 42.42 -2.38 -17.01
N PHE A 113 42.41 -1.36 -16.17
CA PHE A 113 42.01 -0.01 -16.57
C PHE A 113 43.06 0.63 -17.51
N ALA A 114 44.35 0.33 -17.31
CA ALA A 114 45.40 0.70 -18.26
C ALA A 114 45.22 0.03 -19.64
N GLU A 115 44.81 -1.25 -19.70
CA GLU A 115 44.44 -1.91 -20.96
C GLU A 115 43.22 -1.25 -21.65
N LYS A 116 42.35 -0.59 -20.89
CA LYS A 116 41.21 0.21 -21.38
C LYS A 116 41.56 1.67 -21.69
N GLY A 117 42.83 2.07 -21.56
CA GLY A 117 43.29 3.43 -21.83
C GLY A 117 42.98 4.45 -20.73
N VAL A 118 42.61 4.01 -19.53
CA VAL A 118 42.27 4.87 -18.39
C VAL A 118 43.32 4.74 -17.29
N THR A 119 44.01 5.84 -16.97
CA THR A 119 44.96 5.88 -15.85
C THR A 119 44.22 6.02 -14.52
N VAL A 120 44.37 5.04 -13.65
CA VAL A 120 43.80 4.97 -12.29
C VAL A 120 44.88 4.55 -11.30
N THR A 121 44.67 4.74 -10.00
CA THR A 121 45.61 4.27 -8.95
C THR A 121 44.95 3.23 -8.04
N ALA A 122 45.75 2.52 -7.23
CA ALA A 122 45.22 1.52 -6.30
C ALA A 122 44.24 2.13 -5.28
N GLU A 123 44.45 3.39 -4.91
CA GLU A 123 43.61 4.17 -3.99
C GLU A 123 42.20 4.42 -4.55
N ASP A 124 42.02 4.43 -5.87
CA ASP A 124 40.70 4.58 -6.50
C ASP A 124 39.74 3.42 -6.16
N PHE A 125 40.31 2.24 -5.89
CA PHE A 125 39.57 1.02 -5.60
C PHE A 125 39.25 0.83 -4.11
N ILE A 126 39.95 1.54 -3.20
CA ILE A 126 39.77 1.46 -1.74
C ILE A 126 38.30 1.72 -1.31
N PRO A 127 37.56 2.70 -1.86
CA PRO A 127 36.16 2.94 -1.51
C PRO A 127 35.18 1.81 -1.89
N PHE A 128 35.61 0.83 -2.69
CA PHE A 128 34.76 -0.22 -3.25
C PHE A 128 35.17 -1.64 -2.82
N MET A 129 36.12 -1.78 -1.89
CA MET A 129 36.55 -3.10 -1.40
C MET A 129 35.46 -3.79 -0.57
N GLY A 130 35.41 -5.12 -0.64
CA GLY A 130 34.36 -5.92 0.00
C GLY A 130 32.95 -5.82 -0.63
N THR A 131 32.75 -4.99 -1.66
CA THR A 131 31.42 -4.74 -2.27
C THR A 131 31.03 -5.72 -3.40
N GLY A 132 31.84 -6.77 -3.61
CA GLY A 132 31.75 -7.71 -4.74
C GLY A 132 32.38 -7.15 -6.02
N GLU A 133 32.99 -8.01 -6.84
CA GLU A 133 33.83 -7.59 -7.97
C GLU A 133 33.12 -6.70 -9.01
N ALA A 134 31.79 -6.83 -9.17
CA ALA A 134 30.99 -5.97 -10.05
C ALA A 134 30.96 -4.49 -9.58
N ASN A 135 30.91 -4.25 -8.26
CA ASN A 135 30.93 -2.90 -7.69
C ASN A 135 32.37 -2.39 -7.51
N PHE A 136 33.31 -3.26 -7.19
CA PHE A 136 34.75 -2.97 -7.13
C PHE A 136 35.26 -2.35 -8.45
N LEU A 137 35.00 -3.02 -9.57
CA LEU A 137 35.39 -2.52 -10.90
C LEU A 137 34.43 -1.43 -11.40
N GLY A 138 33.12 -1.62 -11.24
CA GLY A 138 32.10 -0.70 -11.74
C GLY A 138 32.09 0.66 -11.05
N GLY A 139 32.49 0.73 -9.77
CA GLY A 139 32.68 1.97 -9.03
C GLY A 139 33.73 2.88 -9.66
N VAL A 140 34.90 2.30 -9.99
CA VAL A 140 35.99 3.03 -10.65
C VAL A 140 35.68 3.32 -12.11
N ALA A 141 35.02 2.40 -12.84
CA ALA A 141 34.59 2.66 -14.21
C ALA A 141 33.60 3.85 -14.29
N ARG A 142 32.61 3.91 -13.40
CA ARG A 142 31.70 5.05 -13.26
C ARG A 142 32.43 6.34 -12.86
N LYS A 143 33.41 6.28 -11.96
CA LYS A 143 34.23 7.44 -11.53
C LYS A 143 34.98 8.08 -12.71
N TYR A 144 35.53 7.26 -13.61
CA TYR A 144 36.34 7.73 -14.74
C TYR A 144 35.58 7.80 -16.09
N GLY A 145 34.26 7.56 -16.10
CA GLY A 145 33.42 7.69 -17.29
C GLY A 145 33.68 6.62 -18.36
N LEU A 146 34.16 5.44 -17.95
CA LEU A 146 34.47 4.31 -18.82
C LEU A 146 33.25 3.39 -18.99
N ASP A 147 32.94 3.00 -20.23
CA ASP A 147 31.86 2.04 -20.52
C ASP A 147 32.15 0.67 -19.86
N PHE A 148 31.25 0.25 -18.97
CA PHE A 148 31.44 -0.88 -18.08
C PHE A 148 30.52 -2.06 -18.43
N ASP A 149 31.02 -2.94 -19.29
CA ASP A 149 30.48 -4.29 -19.46
C ASP A 149 30.92 -5.15 -18.26
N VAL A 150 29.97 -5.50 -17.39
CA VAL A 150 30.24 -6.21 -16.13
C VAL A 150 30.97 -7.52 -16.36
N ASP A 151 30.50 -8.33 -17.32
CA ASP A 151 31.02 -9.69 -17.54
C ASP A 151 32.38 -9.64 -18.25
N ALA A 152 32.53 -8.76 -19.24
CA ALA A 152 33.82 -8.59 -19.94
C ALA A 152 34.90 -8.01 -19.02
N PHE A 153 34.56 -7.07 -18.13
CA PHE A 153 35.51 -6.53 -17.15
C PHE A 153 35.84 -7.54 -16.06
N LYS A 154 34.86 -8.23 -15.46
CA LYS A 154 35.11 -9.27 -14.45
C LYS A 154 35.96 -10.41 -15.03
N LYS A 155 35.67 -10.87 -16.25
CA LYS A 155 36.48 -11.89 -16.93
C LYS A 155 37.94 -11.44 -17.11
N ARG A 156 38.17 -10.25 -17.70
CA ARG A 156 39.55 -9.78 -17.95
C ARG A 156 40.29 -9.44 -16.65
N PHE A 157 39.58 -8.98 -15.62
CA PHE A 157 40.11 -8.81 -14.27
C PHE A 157 40.65 -10.15 -13.71
N PHE A 158 39.85 -11.22 -13.75
CA PHE A 158 40.29 -12.53 -13.26
C PHE A 158 41.44 -13.13 -14.08
N GLU A 159 41.44 -12.94 -15.41
CA GLU A 159 42.59 -13.33 -16.25
C GLU A 159 43.89 -12.66 -15.75
N ILE A 160 43.91 -11.33 -15.62
CA ILE A 160 45.08 -10.57 -15.14
C ILE A 160 45.47 -10.95 -13.70
N TYR A 161 44.48 -11.14 -12.82
CA TYR A 161 44.68 -11.48 -11.41
C TYR A 161 45.33 -12.86 -11.24
N ILE A 162 44.81 -13.87 -11.94
CA ILE A 162 45.32 -15.25 -11.89
C ILE A 162 46.68 -15.33 -12.61
N GLU A 163 46.83 -14.70 -13.77
CA GLU A 163 48.09 -14.71 -14.54
C GLU A 163 49.28 -14.17 -13.72
N LYS A 164 49.09 -13.06 -12.99
CA LYS A 164 50.17 -12.29 -12.36
C LYS A 164 50.33 -12.51 -10.86
N TYR A 165 49.28 -12.88 -10.14
CA TYR A 165 49.27 -12.86 -8.67
C TYR A 165 48.77 -14.17 -8.04
N ALA A 166 47.61 -14.68 -8.46
CA ALA A 166 46.98 -15.88 -7.90
C ALA A 166 47.37 -17.19 -8.62
N GLN A 167 48.64 -17.31 -9.02
CA GLN A 167 49.20 -18.56 -9.54
C GLN A 167 49.29 -19.63 -8.42
N PRO A 168 49.13 -20.94 -8.70
CA PRO A 168 49.19 -21.97 -7.67
C PRO A 168 50.49 -21.97 -6.86
N ASN A 169 50.39 -21.87 -5.54
CA ASN A 169 51.49 -21.68 -4.58
C ASN A 169 52.33 -20.40 -4.79
N SER A 170 51.76 -19.31 -5.34
CA SER A 170 52.44 -18.02 -5.45
C SER A 170 52.79 -17.37 -4.09
N GLY A 171 52.18 -17.84 -3.00
CA GLY A 171 52.50 -17.39 -1.64
C GLY A 171 51.53 -16.34 -1.08
N LEU A 172 50.35 -16.16 -1.65
CA LEU A 172 49.31 -15.26 -1.11
C LEU A 172 48.79 -15.72 0.27
N GLY A 173 48.90 -17.01 0.61
CA GLY A 173 48.37 -17.57 1.85
C GLY A 173 49.10 -17.10 3.10
N TYR A 174 48.37 -16.70 4.14
CA TYR A 174 49.01 -16.30 5.40
C TYR A 174 49.69 -17.50 6.08
N PRO A 175 50.93 -17.33 6.61
CA PRO A 175 51.60 -18.36 7.37
C PRO A 175 50.72 -18.92 8.50
N GLY A 176 50.76 -20.24 8.71
CA GLY A 176 50.01 -20.91 9.76
C GLY A 176 48.53 -21.23 9.44
N ALA A 177 47.92 -20.64 8.41
CA ALA A 177 46.54 -20.94 8.02
C ALA A 177 46.32 -22.45 7.76
N LEU A 178 47.23 -23.07 7.00
CA LEU A 178 47.21 -24.52 6.75
C LEU A 178 47.35 -25.36 8.03
N ASN A 179 48.14 -24.90 9.00
CA ASN A 179 48.33 -25.63 10.26
C ASN A 179 47.04 -25.64 11.08
N LEU A 180 46.40 -24.48 11.25
CA LEU A 180 45.13 -24.36 11.97
C LEU A 180 44.02 -25.19 11.32
N ILE A 181 43.94 -25.18 9.98
CA ILE A 181 43.03 -26.02 9.20
C ILE A 181 43.26 -27.50 9.50
N LEU A 182 44.52 -27.97 9.45
CA LEU A 182 44.86 -29.37 9.71
C LEU A 182 44.60 -29.78 11.17
N GLU A 183 44.84 -28.89 12.14
CA GLU A 183 44.50 -29.11 13.55
C GLU A 183 42.99 -29.23 13.76
N CYS A 184 42.19 -28.36 13.13
CA CYS A 184 40.73 -28.42 13.21
C CYS A 184 40.17 -29.71 12.56
N LYS A 185 40.68 -30.13 11.39
CA LYS A 185 40.30 -31.43 10.81
C LYS A 185 40.70 -32.60 11.71
N LYS A 186 41.88 -32.55 12.34
CA LYS A 186 42.37 -33.58 13.27
C LYS A 186 41.53 -33.65 14.56
N ALA A 187 40.93 -32.53 14.97
CA ALA A 187 39.95 -32.47 16.06
C ALA A 187 38.54 -32.96 15.67
N GLY A 188 38.29 -33.27 14.38
CA GLY A 188 36.99 -33.71 13.87
C GLY A 188 36.01 -32.57 13.58
N LEU A 189 36.47 -31.31 13.54
CA LEU A 189 35.65 -30.16 13.16
C LEU A 189 35.44 -30.13 11.64
N LYS A 190 34.21 -29.80 11.21
CA LYS A 190 33.89 -29.56 9.81
C LYS A 190 34.31 -28.16 9.38
N LEU A 191 34.94 -28.01 8.23
CA LEU A 191 35.53 -26.73 7.80
C LEU A 191 34.86 -26.19 6.54
N ALA A 192 34.58 -24.89 6.49
CA ALA A 192 34.08 -24.23 5.27
C ALA A 192 34.83 -22.93 4.96
N VAL A 193 34.95 -22.62 3.67
CA VAL A 193 35.24 -21.25 3.20
C VAL A 193 33.90 -20.55 2.92
N ALA A 194 33.77 -19.30 3.36
CA ALA A 194 32.53 -18.53 3.29
C ALA A 194 32.82 -17.05 2.98
N SER A 195 33.00 -16.74 1.69
CA SER A 195 33.54 -15.46 1.20
C SER A 195 32.56 -14.66 0.33
N SER A 196 32.69 -13.33 0.37
CA SER A 196 31.96 -12.37 -0.48
C SER A 196 32.59 -12.16 -1.88
N ALA A 197 33.54 -13.00 -2.29
CA ALA A 197 34.14 -13.00 -3.62
C ALA A 197 33.48 -14.00 -4.59
N ASP A 198 33.55 -13.72 -5.89
CA ASP A 198 33.23 -14.68 -6.97
C ASP A 198 33.99 -16.01 -6.83
N ARG A 199 33.37 -17.12 -7.26
CA ARG A 199 33.94 -18.47 -7.16
C ARG A 199 35.30 -18.60 -7.85
N VAL A 200 35.49 -17.91 -8.98
CA VAL A 200 36.73 -17.92 -9.76
C VAL A 200 37.91 -17.38 -8.94
N LYS A 201 37.68 -16.33 -8.14
CA LYS A 201 38.69 -15.75 -7.24
C LYS A 201 38.89 -16.61 -6.00
N VAL A 202 37.82 -17.15 -5.41
CA VAL A 202 37.91 -18.08 -4.27
C VAL A 202 38.76 -19.32 -4.60
N ASP A 203 38.52 -19.94 -5.76
CA ASP A 203 39.27 -21.13 -6.18
C ASP A 203 40.74 -20.82 -6.53
N ALA A 204 41.01 -19.65 -7.12
CA ALA A 204 42.38 -19.17 -7.37
C ALA A 204 43.13 -18.85 -6.07
N ASN A 205 42.48 -18.19 -5.11
CA ASN A 205 43.08 -17.82 -3.83
C ASN A 205 43.45 -19.07 -3.00
N LEU A 206 42.60 -20.10 -3.00
CA LEU A 206 42.93 -21.40 -2.40
C LEU A 206 44.17 -22.04 -3.03
N ALA A 207 44.25 -22.04 -4.37
CA ALA A 207 45.41 -22.59 -5.07
C ALA A 207 46.69 -21.77 -4.80
N ALA A 208 46.61 -20.43 -4.79
CA ALA A 208 47.71 -19.52 -4.52
C ALA A 208 48.22 -19.58 -3.08
N ALA A 209 47.32 -19.83 -2.12
CA ALA A 209 47.62 -20.02 -0.71
C ALA A 209 48.19 -21.40 -0.36
N GLY A 210 48.21 -22.36 -1.30
CA GLY A 210 48.61 -23.74 -1.01
C GLY A 210 47.59 -24.47 -0.12
N LEU A 211 46.30 -24.11 -0.23
CA LEU A 211 45.18 -24.66 0.54
C LEU A 211 44.24 -25.45 -0.39
N PRO A 212 44.45 -26.76 -0.62
CA PRO A 212 43.57 -27.56 -1.48
C PRO A 212 42.11 -27.49 -1.06
N GLN A 213 41.17 -27.41 -2.01
CA GLN A 213 39.72 -27.40 -1.71
C GLN A 213 39.28 -28.61 -0.86
N THR A 214 39.95 -29.76 -0.99
CA THR A 214 39.74 -30.97 -0.18
C THR A 214 40.02 -30.79 1.32
N ASN A 215 40.66 -29.70 1.73
CA ASN A 215 40.84 -29.35 3.13
C ASN A 215 39.53 -28.85 3.76
N PHE A 216 38.59 -28.38 2.95
CA PHE A 216 37.28 -27.91 3.39
C PHE A 216 36.19 -28.90 2.99
N ASP A 217 35.16 -29.01 3.82
CA ASP A 217 34.00 -29.86 3.59
C ASP A 217 32.87 -29.08 2.86
N ALA A 218 32.98 -27.74 2.79
CA ALA A 218 32.20 -26.87 1.91
C ALA A 218 32.99 -25.61 1.47
N VAL A 219 32.63 -25.05 0.31
CA VAL A 219 33.13 -23.75 -0.18
C VAL A 219 31.93 -22.95 -0.69
N VAL A 220 31.77 -21.73 -0.17
CA VAL A 220 30.66 -20.81 -0.46
C VAL A 220 31.22 -19.46 -0.90
N SER A 221 30.71 -18.98 -2.04
CA SER A 221 31.14 -17.78 -2.77
C SER A 221 29.94 -16.90 -3.15
N ALA A 222 30.21 -15.66 -3.55
CA ALA A 222 29.20 -14.62 -3.78
C ALA A 222 28.20 -14.90 -4.92
N ASP A 223 28.56 -15.74 -5.89
CA ASP A 223 27.81 -15.98 -7.13
C ASP A 223 26.40 -16.58 -6.90
N LEU A 224 26.11 -16.98 -5.65
CA LEU A 224 24.86 -17.62 -5.22
C LEU A 224 23.98 -16.72 -4.32
N PHE A 225 24.39 -15.47 -4.05
CA PHE A 225 23.72 -14.59 -3.07
C PHE A 225 23.55 -13.15 -3.58
N GLU A 226 22.32 -12.63 -3.58
CA GLU A 226 22.06 -11.20 -3.81
C GLU A 226 22.49 -10.34 -2.60
N ASN A 227 22.52 -10.90 -1.39
CA ASN A 227 22.95 -10.24 -0.16
C ASN A 227 24.30 -10.78 0.33
N LEU A 228 25.35 -9.95 0.27
CA LEU A 228 26.68 -10.26 0.78
C LEU A 228 26.86 -9.73 2.23
N LYS A 229 27.99 -10.04 2.88
CA LYS A 229 28.34 -9.52 4.22
C LYS A 229 28.16 -7.97 4.23
N PRO A 230 27.42 -7.37 5.19
CA PRO A 230 27.09 -7.87 6.53
C PRO A 230 25.83 -8.74 6.66
N ALA A 231 25.19 -9.15 5.57
CA ALA A 231 24.11 -10.13 5.64
C ALA A 231 24.65 -11.50 6.11
N PRO A 232 23.90 -12.25 6.94
CA PRO A 232 24.34 -13.54 7.49
C PRO A 232 24.31 -14.69 6.46
N ASP A 233 23.72 -14.47 5.29
CA ASP A 233 23.31 -15.45 4.29
C ASP A 233 24.45 -16.39 3.86
N ILE A 234 25.65 -15.84 3.57
CA ILE A 234 26.84 -16.62 3.20
C ILE A 234 27.25 -17.60 4.32
N PHE A 235 27.23 -17.17 5.58
CA PHE A 235 27.59 -18.04 6.71
C PHE A 235 26.49 -19.05 7.03
N LEU A 236 25.22 -18.65 6.98
CA LEU A 236 24.08 -19.56 7.15
C LEU A 236 24.07 -20.65 6.07
N ALA A 237 24.42 -20.31 4.82
CA ALA A 237 24.59 -21.27 3.75
C ALA A 237 25.80 -22.19 3.97
N ALA A 238 26.94 -21.68 4.46
CA ALA A 238 28.10 -22.50 4.81
C ALA A 238 27.77 -23.50 5.93
N ALA A 239 27.16 -23.07 7.04
CA ALA A 239 26.74 -23.98 8.12
C ALA A 239 25.71 -25.02 7.63
N LYS A 240 24.76 -24.62 6.77
CA LYS A 240 23.81 -25.52 6.12
C LYS A 240 24.51 -26.55 5.21
N ALA A 241 25.54 -26.14 4.46
CA ALA A 241 26.35 -27.04 3.62
C ALA A 241 27.17 -28.03 4.47
N LEU A 242 27.69 -27.59 5.63
CA LEU A 242 28.30 -28.49 6.61
C LEU A 242 27.26 -29.39 7.32
N GLY A 243 25.97 -29.10 7.22
CA GLY A 243 24.91 -29.81 7.93
C GLY A 243 24.96 -29.58 9.44
N LEU A 244 25.25 -28.35 9.86
CA LEU A 244 25.35 -27.92 11.27
C LEU A 244 24.40 -26.74 11.56
N PRO A 245 23.84 -26.63 12.77
CA PRO A 245 23.16 -25.42 13.22
C PRO A 245 24.19 -24.28 13.47
N PRO A 246 23.83 -23.00 13.28
CA PRO A 246 24.78 -21.89 13.41
C PRO A 246 25.44 -21.77 14.79
N GLN A 247 24.74 -22.13 15.87
CA GLN A 247 25.25 -22.01 17.24
C GLN A 247 26.49 -22.89 17.48
N GLU A 248 26.64 -23.99 16.74
CA GLU A 248 27.80 -24.89 16.82
C GLU A 248 28.96 -24.47 15.89
N CYS A 249 28.81 -23.34 15.20
CA CYS A 249 29.81 -22.82 14.26
C CYS A 249 30.60 -21.65 14.87
N VAL A 250 31.91 -21.64 14.62
CA VAL A 250 32.80 -20.50 14.87
C VAL A 250 33.22 -19.92 13.52
N VAL A 251 33.05 -18.61 13.36
CA VAL A 251 33.55 -17.84 12.22
C VAL A 251 34.95 -17.27 12.55
N ILE A 252 35.86 -17.29 11.58
CA ILE A 252 37.12 -16.56 11.60
C ILE A 252 37.11 -15.54 10.46
N GLU A 253 37.33 -14.28 10.81
CA GLU A 253 36.94 -13.10 10.02
C GLU A 253 37.82 -11.90 10.37
N ASP A 254 37.98 -10.94 9.46
CA ASP A 254 38.83 -9.76 9.67
C ASP A 254 38.15 -8.42 9.29
N ALA A 255 37.01 -8.49 8.60
CA ALA A 255 36.22 -7.34 8.20
C ALA A 255 35.06 -7.05 9.17
N LEU A 256 34.80 -5.77 9.43
CA LEU A 256 33.71 -5.32 10.30
C LEU A 256 32.35 -5.89 9.86
N ALA A 257 32.10 -5.90 8.54
CA ALA A 257 30.88 -6.42 7.96
C ALA A 257 30.73 -7.94 8.18
N GLY A 258 31.82 -8.69 8.11
CA GLY A 258 31.79 -10.12 8.36
C GLY A 258 31.55 -10.46 9.84
N VAL A 259 32.15 -9.72 10.78
CA VAL A 259 31.87 -9.93 12.22
C VAL A 259 30.39 -9.63 12.53
N GLN A 260 29.80 -8.62 11.86
CA GLN A 260 28.37 -8.35 11.92
C GLN A 260 27.54 -9.50 11.32
N ALA A 261 27.93 -10.05 10.16
CA ALA A 261 27.27 -11.20 9.53
C ALA A 261 27.32 -12.48 10.39
N ALA A 262 28.46 -12.78 11.01
CA ALA A 262 28.63 -13.92 11.92
C ALA A 262 27.69 -13.80 13.12
N ARG A 263 27.66 -12.62 13.74
CA ARG A 263 26.78 -12.31 14.87
C ARG A 263 25.29 -12.34 14.46
N ALA A 264 24.94 -11.83 13.27
CA ALA A 264 23.60 -11.89 12.72
C ALA A 264 23.16 -13.32 12.35
N ALA A 265 24.11 -14.21 12.03
CA ALA A 265 23.88 -15.64 11.82
C ALA A 265 23.70 -16.42 13.14
N GLY A 266 23.93 -15.80 14.30
CA GLY A 266 23.93 -16.47 15.60
C GLY A 266 25.16 -17.35 15.84
N MET A 267 26.28 -17.02 15.20
CA MET A 267 27.54 -17.75 15.30
C MET A 267 28.52 -17.06 16.24
N ARG A 268 29.44 -17.84 16.81
CA ARG A 268 30.61 -17.32 17.53
C ARG A 268 31.63 -16.78 16.54
N CYS A 269 32.41 -15.77 16.91
CA CYS A 269 33.32 -15.10 15.96
C CYS A 269 34.68 -14.76 16.59
N ILE A 270 35.77 -15.25 15.98
CA ILE A 270 37.14 -14.81 16.27
C ILE A 270 37.54 -13.81 15.20
N ALA A 271 37.73 -12.55 15.58
CA ALA A 271 38.20 -11.52 14.66
C ALA A 271 39.74 -11.48 14.61
N VAL A 272 40.33 -11.30 13.42
CA VAL A 272 41.78 -11.05 13.26
C VAL A 272 42.06 -9.63 12.78
N THR A 273 43.14 -9.00 13.26
CA THR A 273 43.45 -7.60 12.94
C THR A 273 44.40 -7.44 11.74
N THR A 274 44.24 -8.27 10.71
CA THR A 274 45.00 -8.20 9.45
C THR A 274 44.58 -6.98 8.63
N THR A 275 43.31 -6.84 8.26
CA THR A 275 42.82 -5.67 7.50
C THR A 275 42.37 -4.52 8.39
N LEU A 276 41.79 -4.80 9.57
CA LEU A 276 41.23 -3.77 10.46
C LEU A 276 41.82 -3.78 11.88
N ALA A 277 42.15 -2.59 12.40
CA ALA A 277 42.62 -2.43 13.78
C ALA A 277 41.55 -2.87 14.80
N GLY A 278 41.97 -3.65 15.80
CA GLY A 278 41.10 -4.28 16.81
C GLY A 278 40.00 -3.39 17.44
N PRO A 279 40.25 -2.11 17.78
CA PRO A 279 39.20 -1.22 18.32
C PRO A 279 38.02 -0.99 17.37
N LYS A 280 38.24 -1.04 16.05
CA LYS A 280 37.14 -1.01 15.07
C LYS A 280 36.37 -2.32 15.08
N LEU A 281 37.05 -3.47 15.01
CA LEU A 281 36.43 -4.79 15.01
C LEU A 281 35.62 -5.06 16.28
N MET A 282 36.10 -4.62 17.45
CA MET A 282 35.38 -4.73 18.71
C MET A 282 33.98 -4.09 18.67
N SER A 283 33.77 -3.05 17.86
CA SER A 283 32.46 -2.39 17.75
C SER A 283 31.36 -3.27 17.12
N ALA A 284 31.71 -4.32 16.36
CA ALA A 284 30.75 -5.31 15.87
C ALA A 284 30.38 -6.36 16.94
N GLY A 285 31.19 -6.51 18.00
CA GLY A 285 31.02 -7.50 19.06
C GLY A 285 31.45 -8.93 18.65
N PRO A 286 32.71 -9.16 18.23
CA PRO A 286 33.26 -10.52 18.12
C PRO A 286 33.42 -11.14 19.51
N SER A 287 33.50 -12.47 19.58
CA SER A 287 33.74 -13.22 20.82
C SER A 287 35.17 -13.01 21.33
N VAL A 288 36.17 -13.01 20.43
CA VAL A 288 37.60 -12.79 20.71
C VAL A 288 38.24 -12.00 19.56
N ILE A 289 39.32 -11.25 19.84
CA ILE A 289 40.16 -10.64 18.81
C ILE A 289 41.61 -11.15 18.96
N LYS A 290 42.24 -11.58 17.85
CA LYS A 290 43.65 -11.96 17.74
C LYS A 290 44.35 -11.07 16.69
N LYS A 291 45.68 -11.01 16.64
CA LYS A 291 46.37 -10.17 15.61
C LYS A 291 46.34 -10.79 14.21
N SER A 292 46.40 -12.12 14.13
CA SER A 292 46.46 -12.90 12.89
C SER A 292 45.99 -14.33 13.14
N ILE A 293 45.80 -15.10 12.07
CA ILE A 293 45.43 -16.52 12.13
C ILE A 293 46.47 -17.39 12.88
N THR A 294 47.74 -16.97 12.97
CA THR A 294 48.78 -17.67 13.77
C THR A 294 48.59 -17.55 15.28
N GLU A 295 47.82 -16.57 15.76
CA GLU A 295 47.51 -16.39 17.18
C GLU A 295 46.20 -17.11 17.59
N ILE A 296 45.53 -17.81 16.67
CA ILE A 296 44.36 -18.65 16.94
C ILE A 296 44.82 -20.07 17.22
N THR A 297 44.42 -20.63 18.37
CA THR A 297 44.65 -22.02 18.72
C THR A 297 43.36 -22.84 18.59
N LEU A 298 43.47 -24.17 18.54
CA LEU A 298 42.32 -25.06 18.66
C LEU A 298 41.58 -24.88 19.99
N GLU A 299 42.28 -24.52 21.07
CA GLU A 299 41.66 -24.26 22.38
C GLU A 299 40.80 -22.99 22.35
N ASP A 300 41.25 -21.91 21.71
CA ASP A 300 40.42 -20.72 21.47
C ASP A 300 39.12 -21.11 20.77
N ILE A 301 39.21 -21.87 19.68
CA ILE A 301 38.04 -22.29 18.89
C ILE A 301 37.07 -23.13 19.72
N LEU A 302 37.56 -24.12 20.47
CA LEU A 302 36.71 -25.06 21.21
C LEU A 302 36.12 -24.47 22.51
N THR A 303 36.81 -23.52 23.16
CA THR A 303 36.39 -22.94 24.45
C THR A 303 35.66 -21.60 24.33
N LEU A 304 35.51 -21.08 23.10
CA LEU A 304 34.85 -19.80 22.83
C LEU A 304 33.42 -19.77 23.39
N GLN A 305 33.19 -18.96 24.43
CA GLN A 305 31.88 -18.76 25.03
C GLN A 305 30.96 -17.88 24.16
N GLU A 306 29.66 -17.94 24.44
CA GLU A 306 28.70 -17.02 23.81
C GLU A 306 28.83 -15.59 24.38
N PRO A 307 28.53 -14.53 23.59
CA PRO A 307 28.68 -13.14 24.04
C PRO A 307 27.64 -12.72 25.11
N GLY A 308 27.85 -13.15 26.36
CA GLY A 308 27.01 -12.76 27.50
C GLY A 308 27.30 -13.44 28.85
N SER A 309 27.96 -14.61 28.88
CA SER A 309 28.14 -15.43 30.10
C SER A 309 29.24 -14.97 31.08
N GLY A 310 29.54 -13.67 31.14
CA GLY A 310 30.58 -13.09 31.99
C GLY A 310 30.03 -12.28 33.16
N SER A 311 29.94 -12.89 34.35
CA SER A 311 29.38 -12.24 35.55
C SER A 311 30.20 -11.05 36.05
N ARG A 312 29.53 -9.92 36.31
CA ARG A 312 29.93 -8.96 37.35
C ARG A 312 28.85 -8.91 38.41
N ASP A 313 28.94 -9.85 39.36
CA ASP A 313 27.99 -9.98 40.45
C ASP A 313 28.40 -9.11 41.66
N THR A 314 27.66 -8.03 41.86
CA THR A 314 27.39 -7.43 43.17
C THR A 314 25.95 -6.88 43.11
N GLY A 315 24.97 -7.78 43.11
CA GLY A 315 23.57 -7.39 42.98
C GLY A 315 23.00 -6.63 44.18
N PHE A 316 21.87 -5.95 43.97
CA PHE A 316 20.77 -5.89 44.92
C PHE A 316 19.45 -5.81 44.15
N ASP A 317 18.49 -6.64 44.55
CA ASP A 317 17.17 -6.77 43.93
C ASP A 317 16.20 -5.74 44.51
N PHE A 318 15.35 -5.14 43.68
CA PHE A 318 14.07 -4.57 44.11
C PHE A 318 13.09 -4.38 42.94
N MET A 319 11.84 -4.78 43.19
CA MET A 319 10.69 -4.55 42.33
C MET A 319 10.38 -3.05 42.15
N TRP A 320 9.88 -2.68 40.98
CA TRP A 320 9.15 -1.42 40.79
C TRP A 320 7.67 -1.71 40.54
N GLU A 321 6.88 -1.44 41.57
CA GLU A 321 5.41 -1.31 41.48
C GLU A 321 5.05 0.09 40.93
N GLU A 322 3.79 0.33 40.58
CA GLU A 322 3.36 1.58 39.93
C GLU A 322 3.36 2.82 40.88
N SER A 323 3.18 4.01 40.29
CA SER A 323 3.10 5.37 40.91
C SER A 323 4.45 6.10 41.14
N GLU A 324 4.55 7.44 41.13
CA GLU A 324 3.53 8.51 41.08
C GLU A 324 3.80 9.60 40.02
N LEU A 325 2.73 10.32 39.65
CA LEU A 325 2.79 11.67 39.06
C LEU A 325 2.92 12.71 40.20
N GLY A 326 4.13 13.23 40.49
CA GLY A 326 4.24 14.23 41.57
C GLY A 326 5.63 14.75 41.96
N PHE A 327 6.45 15.27 41.04
CA PHE A 327 7.80 15.76 41.41
C PHE A 327 8.19 17.19 40.94
N PHE A 328 7.43 17.84 40.06
CA PHE A 328 7.89 19.09 39.41
C PHE A 328 7.54 20.41 40.12
N ASP A 329 6.79 20.38 41.24
CA ASP A 329 6.21 21.59 41.84
C ASP A 329 6.88 22.05 43.17
N SER A 330 8.08 21.54 43.48
CA SER A 330 8.74 21.78 44.79
C SER A 330 10.06 22.56 44.74
N MET A 331 10.80 22.61 43.62
CA MET A 331 12.09 23.32 43.54
C MET A 331 11.95 24.77 43.08
N ARG A 332 11.37 25.63 43.94
CA ARG A 332 11.32 27.09 43.68
C ARG A 332 11.54 28.00 44.90
N GLU A 333 12.33 27.60 45.90
CA GLU A 333 12.85 28.59 46.88
C GLU A 333 14.23 28.28 47.48
N LYS A 334 15.18 29.21 47.26
CA LYS A 334 16.35 29.64 48.08
C LYS A 334 17.41 28.63 48.57
N MET A 335 18.62 29.19 48.77
CA MET A 335 19.78 28.66 49.53
C MET A 335 20.46 27.40 48.97
N ASP A 336 21.76 27.18 49.16
CA ASP A 336 22.89 28.12 49.29
C ASP A 336 24.16 27.42 48.71
N LEU A 337 25.35 28.03 48.80
CA LEU A 337 26.60 27.40 48.36
C LEU A 337 27.04 26.21 49.24
N ASP A 338 27.80 25.30 48.61
CA ASP A 338 28.66 24.27 49.19
C ASP A 338 28.04 23.25 50.18
N GLN A 339 27.38 22.21 49.64
CA GLN A 339 27.35 20.90 50.28
C GLN A 339 27.20 19.72 49.28
N GLU A 340 27.66 18.54 49.70
CA GLU A 340 27.63 17.29 48.92
C GLU A 340 26.21 16.69 48.87
N LEU A 341 25.83 16.11 47.73
CA LEU A 341 24.57 15.37 47.61
C LEU A 341 24.84 13.86 47.66
N ALA A 342 24.36 13.21 48.72
CA ALA A 342 24.33 11.76 48.83
C ALA A 342 23.13 11.18 48.05
N LEU A 343 23.39 10.24 47.16
CA LEU A 343 22.36 9.39 46.53
C LEU A 343 22.18 8.09 47.36
N PRO A 344 21.02 7.43 47.28
CA PRO A 344 20.65 6.29 48.14
C PRO A 344 21.35 4.97 47.75
N LEU A 345 22.69 4.98 47.72
CA LEU A 345 23.55 3.79 47.56
C LEU A 345 24.95 3.99 48.19
N GLY A 346 25.14 5.00 49.05
CA GLY A 346 26.34 5.16 49.89
C GLY A 346 27.61 5.72 49.21
N TYR A 347 27.61 5.90 47.89
CA TYR A 347 28.74 6.49 47.17
C TYR A 347 28.76 8.02 47.23
N LEU A 348 29.79 8.57 47.88
CA LEU A 348 30.19 9.97 47.68
C LEU A 348 30.69 10.14 46.24
N THR A 349 29.94 10.90 45.43
CA THR A 349 30.31 11.24 44.05
C THR A 349 30.23 12.74 43.87
N THR A 350 31.15 13.33 43.10
CA THR A 350 31.07 14.77 42.84
C THR A 350 29.95 15.07 41.86
N ARG A 351 29.33 16.26 41.92
CA ARG A 351 28.38 16.73 40.90
C ARG A 351 28.94 16.58 39.48
N ARG A 352 30.27 16.68 39.31
CA ARG A 352 30.99 16.55 38.05
C ARG A 352 30.98 15.11 37.50
N ASP A 353 30.95 14.11 38.38
CA ASP A 353 30.93 12.70 37.99
C ASP A 353 29.51 12.19 37.75
N VAL A 354 28.53 12.69 38.49
CA VAL A 354 27.10 12.55 38.15
C VAL A 354 26.84 13.11 36.74
N PHE A 355 27.34 14.32 36.43
CA PHE A 355 27.22 14.90 35.09
C PHE A 355 27.94 14.09 34.00
N LYS A 356 29.08 13.45 34.29
CA LYS A 356 29.74 12.54 33.33
C LYS A 356 28.91 11.28 33.10
N LEU A 357 28.41 10.65 34.17
CA LEU A 357 27.63 9.42 34.09
C LEU A 357 26.31 9.64 33.35
N THR A 358 25.58 10.72 33.63
CA THR A 358 24.37 11.08 32.88
C THR A 358 24.70 11.43 31.43
N SER A 359 25.77 12.19 31.15
CA SER A 359 26.19 12.48 29.78
C SER A 359 26.62 11.24 29.00
N PHE A 360 27.24 10.25 29.66
CA PHE A 360 27.66 8.99 29.05
C PHE A 360 26.47 8.05 28.80
N ALA A 361 25.52 7.98 29.74
CA ALA A 361 24.26 7.25 29.56
C ALA A 361 23.39 7.87 28.45
N LEU A 362 23.27 9.20 28.42
CA LEU A 362 22.62 9.94 27.33
C LEU A 362 23.35 9.72 26.00
N GLY A 363 24.69 9.70 25.99
CA GLY A 363 25.50 9.40 24.81
C GLY A 363 25.27 7.99 24.27
N LEU A 364 25.32 6.96 25.12
CA LEU A 364 25.04 5.57 24.75
C LEU A 364 23.59 5.39 24.28
N SER A 365 22.62 6.00 24.97
CA SER A 365 21.21 5.99 24.56
C SER A 365 21.01 6.67 23.21
N SER A 366 21.65 7.82 22.99
CA SER A 366 21.62 8.54 21.70
C SER A 366 22.26 7.73 20.56
N ILE A 367 23.37 7.02 20.83
CA ILE A 367 24.04 6.14 19.85
C ILE A 367 23.16 4.93 19.54
N ALA A 368 22.56 4.29 20.56
CA ALA A 368 21.65 3.16 20.37
C ALA A 368 20.41 3.55 19.56
N PHE A 369 19.76 4.68 19.92
CA PHE A 369 18.66 5.28 19.18
C PHE A 369 19.06 5.62 17.74
N THR A 370 20.22 6.25 17.55
CA THR A 370 20.76 6.58 16.22
C THR A 370 20.94 5.35 15.36
N ALA A 371 21.54 4.29 15.91
CA ALA A 371 21.81 3.05 15.18
C ALA A 371 20.53 2.29 14.80
N THR A 372 19.49 2.29 15.64
CA THR A 372 18.20 1.65 15.31
C THR A 372 17.33 2.49 14.37
N HIS A 373 17.46 3.82 14.38
CA HIS A 373 16.62 4.73 13.58
C HIS A 373 17.32 5.30 12.33
N MET A 374 18.44 4.72 11.87
CA MET A 374 19.22 5.27 10.75
C MET A 374 18.39 5.50 9.47
N LYS A 375 17.45 4.60 9.11
CA LYS A 375 16.54 4.83 7.97
C LYS A 375 15.67 6.06 8.22
N ALA A 376 14.91 6.11 9.33
CA ALA A 376 14.02 7.22 9.66
C ALA A 376 14.75 8.58 9.75
N MET A 377 15.95 8.63 10.33
CA MET A 377 16.74 9.87 10.41
C MET A 377 17.42 10.26 9.09
N SER A 378 17.52 9.37 8.10
CA SER A 378 18.08 9.70 6.78
C SER A 378 17.23 10.69 5.97
N TYR A 379 15.97 10.88 6.36
CA TYR A 379 15.02 11.82 5.75
C TYR A 379 15.13 13.24 6.36
N ALA A 380 15.57 13.36 7.61
CA ALA A 380 15.78 14.63 8.31
C ALA A 380 17.21 15.14 8.06
N SER A 381 17.41 15.93 6.99
CA SER A 381 18.74 16.44 6.66
C SER A 381 19.26 17.46 7.70
N PRO A 382 20.58 17.73 7.75
CA PRO A 382 21.12 18.83 8.55
C PRO A 382 20.50 20.19 8.20
N MET A 383 20.04 20.39 6.96
CA MET A 383 19.31 21.58 6.54
C MET A 383 17.87 21.58 7.08
N ALA A 384 17.21 20.43 7.19
CA ALA A 384 15.90 20.33 7.84
C ALA A 384 15.97 20.67 9.34
N ILE A 385 17.03 20.20 10.03
CA ILE A 385 17.30 20.55 11.43
C ILE A 385 17.58 22.07 11.54
N TRP A 386 18.35 22.64 10.61
CA TRP A 386 18.60 24.08 10.56
C TRP A 386 17.33 24.91 10.33
N ASN A 387 16.46 24.48 9.39
CA ASN A 387 15.15 25.10 9.13
C ASN A 387 14.25 25.06 10.37
N ALA A 388 14.24 23.96 11.12
CA ALA A 388 13.48 23.83 12.37
C ALA A 388 14.01 24.75 13.49
N LEU A 389 15.32 25.02 13.53
CA LEU A 389 15.96 25.89 14.54
C LEU A 389 15.86 27.39 14.21
N VAL A 390 15.90 27.76 12.92
CA VAL A 390 15.91 29.16 12.46
C VAL A 390 14.52 29.65 12.03
N GLY A 391 13.61 28.72 11.74
CA GLY A 391 12.30 28.99 11.16
C GLY A 391 12.32 28.92 9.64
N GLU A 392 11.36 28.18 9.06
CA GLU A 392 11.16 28.09 7.62
C GLU A 392 10.74 29.44 7.00
N MET A 393 11.00 29.62 5.70
CA MET A 393 10.45 30.74 4.93
C MET A 393 8.94 30.55 4.68
N ARG A 394 8.13 30.82 5.71
CA ARG A 394 6.67 30.80 5.63
C ARG A 394 6.11 32.18 5.28
N PRO A 395 5.16 32.29 4.33
CA PRO A 395 4.51 33.53 3.97
C PRO A 395 3.37 33.82 4.96
N VAL A 396 3.63 34.65 5.97
CA VAL A 396 2.64 34.97 7.01
C VAL A 396 1.59 35.94 6.48
N ALA A 397 0.39 35.43 6.15
CA ALA A 397 -0.82 36.22 5.98
C ALA A 397 -1.51 36.43 7.33
N ASN A 398 -1.93 37.67 7.65
CA ASN A 398 -2.49 37.99 8.96
C ASN A 398 -4.02 38.07 8.93
N GLY A 399 -4.69 36.99 9.35
CA GLY A 399 -6.13 36.97 9.60
C GLY A 399 -6.95 36.21 8.54
N ALA A 400 -8.03 35.58 9.00
CA ALA A 400 -8.93 34.75 8.18
C ALA A 400 -9.98 35.56 7.39
N GLU A 401 -10.11 36.87 7.66
CA GLU A 401 -11.19 37.74 7.13
C GLU A 401 -10.71 38.72 6.03
N LEU A 402 -9.43 38.68 5.64
CA LEU A 402 -8.90 39.55 4.59
C LEU A 402 -9.40 39.16 3.20
N SER A 403 -9.67 40.15 2.34
CA SER A 403 -10.03 39.87 0.94
C SER A 403 -8.84 39.31 0.16
N THR A 404 -9.14 38.64 -0.96
CA THR A 404 -8.11 38.14 -1.88
C THR A 404 -7.18 39.25 -2.38
N GLY A 405 -7.67 40.48 -2.57
CA GLY A 405 -6.83 41.62 -2.96
C GLY A 405 -5.83 42.02 -1.88
N ASP A 406 -6.29 42.11 -0.63
CA ASP A 406 -5.44 42.49 0.52
C ASP A 406 -4.35 41.45 0.79
N ARG A 407 -4.70 40.16 0.68
CA ARG A 407 -3.75 39.04 0.84
C ARG A 407 -2.69 39.01 -0.28
N VAL A 408 -3.09 39.25 -1.53
CA VAL A 408 -2.16 39.40 -2.66
C VAL A 408 -1.18 40.58 -2.41
N GLU A 409 -1.66 41.73 -1.96
CA GLU A 409 -0.80 42.88 -1.64
C GLU A 409 0.06 42.67 -0.37
N GLN A 410 -0.37 41.84 0.59
CA GLN A 410 0.49 41.40 1.70
C GLN A 410 1.64 40.52 1.19
N PHE A 411 1.35 39.55 0.31
CA PHE A 411 2.38 38.69 -0.27
C PHE A 411 3.32 39.42 -1.24
N LYS A 412 2.86 40.43 -2.00
CA LYS A 412 3.76 41.30 -2.81
C LYS A 412 4.79 42.03 -1.94
N LYS A 413 4.40 42.49 -0.74
CA LYS A 413 5.33 43.12 0.23
C LYS A 413 6.33 42.11 0.81
N TYR A 414 5.87 40.90 1.14
CA TYR A 414 6.73 39.80 1.60
C TYR A 414 7.81 39.43 0.57
N ILE A 415 7.43 39.26 -0.71
CA ILE A 415 8.36 38.96 -1.81
C ILE A 415 9.35 40.12 -2.00
N ALA A 416 8.87 41.37 -1.96
CA ALA A 416 9.73 42.55 -2.06
C ALA A 416 10.78 42.61 -0.94
N ASP A 417 10.44 42.25 0.30
CA ASP A 417 11.39 42.21 1.41
C ASP A 417 12.38 41.04 1.32
N ILE A 418 12.01 39.90 0.72
CA ILE A 418 12.94 38.79 0.45
C ILE A 418 13.98 39.21 -0.59
N GLU A 419 13.56 39.74 -1.74
CA GLU A 419 14.49 40.17 -2.80
C GLU A 419 15.37 41.33 -2.33
N LYS A 420 14.81 42.30 -1.58
CA LYS A 420 15.55 43.43 -0.98
C LYS A 420 16.63 42.99 0.01
N LYS A 421 16.43 41.88 0.73
CA LYS A 421 17.44 41.31 1.64
C LYS A 421 18.62 40.67 0.89
N GLY A 422 18.46 40.34 -0.40
CA GLY A 422 19.53 39.86 -1.29
C GLY A 422 20.17 38.51 -0.91
N LYS A 423 19.67 37.83 0.12
CA LYS A 423 20.23 36.61 0.74
C LYS A 423 19.30 35.39 0.65
N GLY A 424 18.27 35.43 -0.19
CA GLY A 424 17.40 34.28 -0.42
C GLY A 424 18.17 33.08 -0.96
N GLN A 425 17.84 31.87 -0.48
CA GLN A 425 18.47 30.63 -0.92
C GLN A 425 18.26 30.45 -2.43
N VAL A 426 19.34 30.26 -3.18
CA VAL A 426 19.25 29.82 -4.59
C VAL A 426 19.04 28.31 -4.57
N VAL A 427 17.99 27.85 -5.25
CA VAL A 427 17.70 26.43 -5.42
C VAL A 427 18.75 25.83 -6.35
N ALA A 428 19.35 24.71 -5.92
CA ALA A 428 20.34 24.00 -6.71
C ALA A 428 19.70 23.37 -7.96
N GLU A 429 20.50 23.15 -9.00
CA GLU A 429 20.01 22.53 -10.23
C GLU A 429 19.61 21.05 -10.01
N PHE A 430 18.63 20.56 -10.78
CA PHE A 430 18.27 19.14 -10.75
C PHE A 430 19.49 18.27 -11.10
N GLN A 431 19.63 17.11 -10.46
CA GLN A 431 20.80 16.26 -10.68
C GLN A 431 20.86 15.77 -12.14
N PRO A 432 22.06 15.71 -12.76
CA PRO A 432 22.21 15.15 -14.10
C PRO A 432 21.75 13.69 -14.13
N LYS A 433 21.07 13.30 -15.23
CA LYS A 433 20.58 11.95 -15.50
C LYS A 433 19.43 11.45 -14.58
N LEU A 434 18.80 12.28 -13.77
CA LEU A 434 17.48 11.91 -13.20
C LEU A 434 16.48 11.66 -14.33
N GLU A 435 15.59 10.70 -14.14
CA GLU A 435 14.53 10.40 -15.11
C GLU A 435 13.34 11.35 -14.91
N TRP A 436 12.72 11.73 -16.03
CA TRP A 436 11.58 12.65 -16.07
C TRP A 436 10.38 11.98 -16.75
N LEU A 437 9.21 12.28 -16.21
CA LEU A 437 7.89 11.91 -16.70
C LEU A 437 7.13 13.19 -17.06
N ASN A 438 6.21 13.10 -18.01
CA ASN A 438 5.45 14.23 -18.55
C ASN A 438 6.26 15.34 -19.26
N SER A 439 7.60 15.32 -19.19
CA SER A 439 8.48 16.23 -19.95
C SER A 439 9.85 15.57 -20.26
N PRO A 440 10.65 16.12 -21.19
CA PRO A 440 12.10 15.95 -21.19
C PRO A 440 12.72 16.55 -19.91
N PRO A 441 14.01 16.25 -19.61
CA PRO A 441 14.70 16.84 -18.46
C PRO A 441 14.77 18.37 -18.50
N LEU A 442 14.23 19.02 -17.46
CA LEU A 442 14.20 20.47 -17.33
C LEU A 442 15.33 20.97 -16.40
N ARG A 443 15.69 22.25 -16.53
CA ARG A 443 16.70 22.92 -15.70
C ARG A 443 16.20 24.26 -15.17
N LEU A 444 16.43 24.51 -13.89
CA LEU A 444 16.08 25.75 -13.20
C LEU A 444 16.78 26.97 -13.80
N GLN A 445 18.05 26.85 -14.17
CA GLN A 445 18.87 27.98 -14.61
C GLN A 445 18.81 28.29 -16.12
N SER A 446 18.18 27.42 -16.93
CA SER A 446 17.97 27.64 -18.38
C SER A 446 16.50 27.59 -18.80
N ASP A 447 15.83 26.46 -18.59
CA ASP A 447 14.54 26.16 -19.24
C ASP A 447 13.35 26.71 -18.46
N LEU A 448 13.51 26.79 -17.14
CA LEU A 448 12.56 27.39 -16.20
C LEU A 448 12.91 28.84 -15.85
N ARG A 449 14.00 29.39 -16.41
CA ARG A 449 14.46 30.75 -16.12
C ARG A 449 13.44 31.78 -16.58
N GLY A 450 13.07 32.69 -15.68
CA GLY A 450 11.98 33.63 -15.88
C GLY A 450 10.58 33.07 -15.56
N LYS A 451 10.46 31.87 -14.97
CA LYS A 451 9.17 31.34 -14.51
C LYS A 451 9.09 31.28 -12.99
N LEU A 452 7.87 31.29 -12.48
CA LEU A 452 7.59 30.72 -11.18
C LEU A 452 7.55 29.20 -11.31
N VAL A 453 8.21 28.51 -10.39
CA VAL A 453 8.21 27.05 -10.31
C VAL A 453 7.71 26.66 -8.93
N LEU A 454 6.60 25.93 -8.86
CA LEU A 454 6.15 25.28 -7.63
C LEU A 454 6.71 23.86 -7.62
N LEU A 455 7.72 23.62 -6.79
CA LEU A 455 8.25 22.28 -6.55
C LEU A 455 7.36 21.58 -5.52
N ASP A 456 6.81 20.43 -5.88
CA ASP A 456 6.05 19.57 -4.98
C ASP A 456 6.89 18.36 -4.56
N PHE A 457 7.29 18.31 -3.29
CA PHE A 457 8.03 17.20 -2.71
C PHE A 457 7.05 16.13 -2.22
N TRP A 458 6.71 15.20 -3.11
CA TRP A 458 5.66 14.20 -2.92
C TRP A 458 6.18 12.76 -3.04
N THR A 459 5.38 11.80 -2.59
CA THR A 459 5.57 10.36 -2.83
C THR A 459 4.19 9.73 -2.99
N TYR A 460 4.02 8.76 -3.90
CA TYR A 460 2.67 8.34 -4.31
C TYR A 460 1.98 7.34 -3.38
N CYS A 461 2.68 6.81 -2.37
CA CYS A 461 2.09 6.03 -1.29
C CYS A 461 1.22 6.88 -0.35
N CYS A 462 1.61 8.13 -0.11
CA CYS A 462 1.14 8.93 1.01
C CYS A 462 -0.17 9.67 0.70
N ILE A 463 -1.20 9.42 1.52
CA ILE A 463 -2.53 10.01 1.37
C ILE A 463 -2.53 11.53 1.47
N ASN A 464 -1.65 12.10 2.30
CA ASN A 464 -1.46 13.56 2.41
C ASN A 464 -0.93 14.18 1.10
N CYS A 465 -0.15 13.43 0.31
CA CYS A 465 0.29 13.87 -1.03
C CYS A 465 -0.87 13.77 -2.04
N MET A 466 -1.61 12.66 -2.05
CA MET A 466 -2.77 12.48 -2.94
C MET A 466 -3.78 13.63 -2.78
N HIS A 467 -4.08 14.03 -1.54
CA HIS A 467 -4.98 15.15 -1.23
C HIS A 467 -4.53 16.52 -1.76
N VAL A 468 -3.26 16.70 -2.15
CA VAL A 468 -2.73 17.95 -2.70
C VAL A 468 -2.76 17.97 -4.23
N LEU A 469 -2.85 16.81 -4.90
CA LEU A 469 -2.96 16.74 -6.36
C LEU A 469 -4.16 17.54 -6.94
N PRO A 470 -5.37 17.53 -6.34
CA PRO A 470 -6.48 18.40 -6.79
C PRO A 470 -6.20 19.89 -6.63
N ASP A 471 -5.44 20.30 -5.60
CA ASP A 471 -5.05 21.69 -5.37
C ASP A 471 -4.02 22.15 -6.41
N LEU A 472 -3.05 21.28 -6.76
CA LEU A 472 -2.09 21.53 -7.84
C LEU A 472 -2.78 21.62 -9.21
N ALA A 473 -3.69 20.69 -9.52
CA ALA A 473 -4.46 20.71 -10.76
C ALA A 473 -5.34 21.98 -10.89
N TYR A 474 -5.88 22.49 -9.78
CA TYR A 474 -6.55 23.80 -9.74
C TYR A 474 -5.58 24.95 -10.08
N LEU A 475 -4.37 24.96 -9.52
CA LEU A 475 -3.36 26.00 -9.80
C LEU A 475 -2.86 25.93 -11.26
N GLU A 476 -2.53 24.74 -11.78
CA GLU A 476 -2.19 24.50 -13.19
C GLU A 476 -3.28 25.05 -14.12
N LYS A 477 -4.55 24.76 -13.82
CA LYS A 477 -5.70 25.20 -14.61
C LYS A 477 -5.93 26.71 -14.54
N LYS A 478 -5.74 27.32 -13.36
CA LYS A 478 -5.94 28.77 -13.14
C LYS A 478 -4.85 29.63 -13.77
N PHE A 479 -3.59 29.19 -13.64
CA PHE A 479 -2.42 29.91 -14.13
C PHE A 479 -1.94 29.41 -15.52
N LYS A 480 -2.75 28.61 -16.22
CA LYS A 480 -2.43 28.10 -17.57
C LYS A 480 -2.11 29.24 -18.55
N GLY A 481 -0.99 29.13 -19.23
CA GLY A 481 -0.49 30.15 -20.18
C GLY A 481 0.19 31.37 -19.53
N GLN A 482 0.22 31.45 -18.20
CA GLN A 482 1.04 32.40 -17.46
C GLN A 482 2.45 31.81 -17.22
N PRO A 483 3.47 32.60 -16.86
CA PRO A 483 4.84 32.12 -16.62
C PRO A 483 4.98 31.39 -15.26
N PHE A 484 4.18 30.35 -15.06
CA PHE A 484 4.11 29.49 -13.89
C PHE A 484 4.12 28.01 -14.33
N THR A 485 4.75 27.13 -13.54
CA THR A 485 4.62 25.67 -13.69
C THR A 485 4.72 24.99 -12.32
N VAL A 486 4.04 23.84 -12.19
CA VAL A 486 4.32 22.86 -11.14
C VAL A 486 5.42 21.91 -11.63
N ILE A 487 6.23 21.37 -10.72
CA ILE A 487 7.09 20.19 -10.96
C ILE A 487 7.00 19.28 -9.74
N GLY A 488 6.56 18.04 -9.94
CA GLY A 488 6.58 17.01 -8.90
C GLY A 488 7.99 16.48 -8.71
N VAL A 489 8.63 16.79 -7.60
CA VAL A 489 9.94 16.27 -7.18
C VAL A 489 9.70 14.99 -6.37
N HIS A 490 9.47 13.90 -7.09
CA HIS A 490 9.07 12.64 -6.49
C HIS A 490 10.20 12.08 -5.61
N SER A 491 9.95 12.08 -4.31
CA SER A 491 10.90 11.79 -3.24
C SER A 491 10.46 10.52 -2.49
N ALA A 492 10.85 9.36 -3.03
CA ALA A 492 10.34 8.03 -2.70
C ALA A 492 10.48 7.60 -1.22
N LYS A 493 9.39 7.40 -0.48
CA LYS A 493 9.44 6.84 0.90
C LYS A 493 9.90 5.39 0.90
N PHE A 494 9.30 4.56 0.04
CA PHE A 494 9.52 3.12 -0.06
C PHE A 494 10.45 2.74 -1.21
N ASP A 495 11.09 1.57 -1.13
CA ASP A 495 12.09 1.14 -2.11
C ASP A 495 11.48 0.90 -3.52
N ASN A 496 10.23 0.43 -3.62
CA ASN A 496 9.48 0.33 -4.89
C ASN A 496 9.27 1.69 -5.58
N GLU A 497 8.98 2.74 -4.80
CA GLU A 497 8.66 4.06 -5.36
C GLU A 497 9.88 4.75 -6.01
N LYS A 498 11.07 4.15 -5.93
CA LYS A 498 12.27 4.57 -6.66
C LYS A 498 12.27 4.15 -8.13
N ASP A 499 11.48 3.15 -8.52
CA ASP A 499 11.35 2.75 -9.93
C ASP A 499 10.45 3.75 -10.70
N SER A 500 11.02 4.43 -11.69
CA SER A 500 10.29 5.35 -12.57
C SER A 500 9.11 4.69 -13.31
N ASN A 501 9.08 3.37 -13.45
CA ASN A 501 7.92 2.64 -13.97
C ASN A 501 6.77 2.59 -12.96
N ALA A 502 7.07 2.45 -11.67
CA ALA A 502 6.10 2.53 -10.59
C ALA A 502 5.58 3.97 -10.43
N ILE A 503 6.47 4.97 -10.47
CA ILE A 503 6.09 6.40 -10.52
C ILE A 503 5.24 6.70 -11.78
N ARG A 504 5.58 6.13 -12.95
CA ARG A 504 4.76 6.28 -14.17
C ARG A 504 3.37 5.69 -13.99
N ASN A 505 3.25 4.50 -13.41
CA ASN A 505 1.95 3.93 -13.08
C ASN A 505 1.16 4.85 -12.13
N ALA A 506 1.81 5.46 -11.13
CA ALA A 506 1.18 6.42 -10.24
C ALA A 506 0.75 7.73 -10.94
N VAL A 507 1.58 8.28 -11.83
CA VAL A 507 1.23 9.44 -12.68
C VAL A 507 0.01 9.14 -13.56
N LEU A 508 -0.06 7.95 -14.15
CA LEU A 508 -1.21 7.47 -14.93
C LEU A 508 -2.43 7.13 -14.05
N ARG A 509 -2.22 6.69 -12.81
CA ARG A 509 -3.28 6.39 -11.84
C ARG A 509 -3.92 7.69 -11.37
N TYR A 510 -3.16 8.66 -10.87
CA TYR A 510 -3.70 9.92 -10.34
C TYR A 510 -3.88 11.02 -11.42
N ASP A 511 -3.77 10.66 -12.71
CA ASP A 511 -3.92 11.52 -13.90
C ASP A 511 -3.08 12.83 -13.83
N VAL A 512 -1.88 12.75 -13.24
CA VAL A 512 -0.95 13.89 -13.05
C VAL A 512 -0.46 14.42 -14.41
N THR A 513 -0.62 15.72 -14.65
CA THR A 513 -0.26 16.37 -15.94
C THR A 513 1.03 17.19 -15.93
N HIS A 514 1.45 17.71 -14.78
CA HIS A 514 2.70 18.48 -14.68
C HIS A 514 3.95 17.59 -14.85
N PRO A 515 5.12 18.16 -15.21
CA PRO A 515 6.40 17.47 -15.16
C PRO A 515 6.66 16.81 -13.80
N VAL A 516 7.15 15.57 -13.81
CA VAL A 516 7.59 14.86 -12.60
C VAL A 516 9.02 14.38 -12.81
N VAL A 517 9.88 14.61 -11.81
CA VAL A 517 11.27 14.12 -11.78
C VAL A 517 11.41 13.10 -10.66
N ASN A 518 12.09 11.98 -10.95
CA ASN A 518 12.43 10.98 -9.95
C ASN A 518 13.68 11.43 -9.18
N ASP A 519 13.49 11.97 -7.97
CA ASP A 519 14.55 12.19 -6.97
C ASP A 519 14.42 11.14 -5.85
N GLY A 520 14.32 9.86 -6.23
CA GLY A 520 14.20 8.73 -5.29
C GLY A 520 15.37 8.57 -4.32
N GLU A 521 16.51 9.23 -4.56
CA GLU A 521 17.61 9.36 -3.59
C GLU A 521 17.55 10.64 -2.75
N MET A 522 16.53 11.49 -2.91
CA MET A 522 16.22 12.67 -2.10
C MET A 522 17.35 13.71 -2.02
N THR A 523 17.95 14.02 -3.16
CA THR A 523 19.03 14.99 -3.25
C THR A 523 18.52 16.42 -3.02
N MET A 524 17.47 16.82 -3.75
CA MET A 524 16.92 18.18 -3.65
C MET A 524 16.12 18.35 -2.35
N TRP A 525 15.38 17.32 -1.93
CA TRP A 525 14.72 17.24 -0.61
C TRP A 525 15.68 17.61 0.53
N ARG A 526 16.84 16.93 0.60
CA ARG A 526 17.83 17.18 1.67
C ARG A 526 18.55 18.52 1.52
N GLN A 527 18.73 19.03 0.30
CA GLN A 527 19.35 20.33 0.03
C GLN A 527 18.47 21.54 0.41
N LEU A 528 17.15 21.45 0.24
CA LEU A 528 16.22 22.49 0.72
C LEU A 528 15.87 22.31 2.21
N GLY A 529 16.16 21.14 2.80
CA GLY A 529 15.82 20.84 4.18
C GLY A 529 14.33 20.55 4.35
N VAL A 530 13.77 19.80 3.41
CA VAL A 530 12.41 19.24 3.50
C VAL A 530 12.38 18.15 4.59
N SER A 531 11.23 18.02 5.24
CA SER A 531 11.04 17.15 6.42
C SER A 531 9.66 16.48 6.49
N SER A 532 8.77 16.73 5.52
CA SER A 532 7.37 16.31 5.54
C SER A 532 6.82 16.09 4.14
N TRP A 533 5.95 15.10 3.98
CA TRP A 533 5.23 14.81 2.75
C TRP A 533 3.76 15.27 2.86
N PRO A 534 3.23 16.07 1.92
CA PRO A 534 3.96 16.80 0.88
C PRO A 534 4.69 18.02 1.46
N THR A 535 5.59 18.63 0.67
CA THR A 535 6.07 19.99 0.93
C THR A 535 6.13 20.77 -0.37
N LEU A 536 5.55 21.97 -0.37
CA LEU A 536 5.41 22.82 -1.54
C LEU A 536 6.37 24.01 -1.46
N ALA A 537 7.32 24.09 -2.37
CA ALA A 537 8.36 25.13 -2.40
C ALA A 537 8.22 26.01 -3.64
N LEU A 538 7.89 27.29 -3.46
CA LEU A 538 7.77 28.25 -4.55
C LEU A 538 9.13 28.88 -4.87
N VAL A 539 9.55 28.78 -6.13
CA VAL A 539 10.81 29.33 -6.65
C VAL A 539 10.50 30.46 -7.64
N GLY A 540 11.18 31.60 -7.47
CA GLY A 540 11.06 32.78 -8.32
C GLY A 540 11.88 32.69 -9.62
N PRO A 541 11.69 33.65 -10.56
CA PRO A 541 12.26 33.63 -11.91
C PRO A 541 13.80 33.63 -11.99
N THR A 542 14.47 33.93 -10.88
CA THR A 542 15.93 33.94 -10.71
C THR A 542 16.49 32.65 -10.08
N GLY A 543 15.65 31.62 -9.89
CA GLY A 543 16.02 30.38 -9.20
C GLY A 543 16.14 30.54 -7.68
N ARG A 544 15.59 31.60 -7.09
CA ARG A 544 15.55 31.81 -5.64
C ARG A 544 14.31 31.21 -5.02
N LEU A 545 14.46 30.56 -3.87
CA LEU A 545 13.36 30.14 -3.01
C LEU A 545 12.62 31.39 -2.47
N VAL A 546 11.30 31.40 -2.63
CA VAL A 546 10.40 32.47 -2.18
C VAL A 546 9.62 32.05 -0.93
N ALA A 547 9.17 30.79 -0.86
CA ALA A 547 8.42 30.24 0.26
C ALA A 547 8.52 28.71 0.31
N MET A 548 8.32 28.13 1.50
CA MET A 548 8.03 26.70 1.70
C MET A 548 6.79 26.52 2.57
N LEU A 549 5.94 25.56 2.20
CA LEU A 549 4.70 25.20 2.88
C LEU A 549 4.65 23.67 3.04
N ALA A 550 4.85 23.19 4.26
CA ALA A 550 4.84 21.75 4.59
C ALA A 550 3.42 21.26 4.92
N GLY A 551 3.09 20.04 4.51
CA GLY A 551 1.78 19.41 4.70
C GLY A 551 0.72 19.83 3.67
N GLU A 552 -0.49 19.32 3.87
CA GLU A 552 -1.65 19.56 3.00
C GLU A 552 -2.50 20.79 3.42
N GLY A 553 -3.47 21.17 2.58
CA GLY A 553 -4.51 22.18 2.89
C GLY A 553 -4.21 23.62 2.44
N HIS A 554 -3.03 23.88 1.88
CA HIS A 554 -2.56 25.25 1.59
C HIS A 554 -3.12 25.91 0.31
N ARG A 555 -4.17 25.37 -0.34
CA ARG A 555 -4.67 25.86 -1.66
C ARG A 555 -4.80 27.38 -1.76
N LYS A 556 -5.40 28.02 -0.75
CA LYS A 556 -5.65 29.47 -0.79
C LYS A 556 -4.35 30.28 -0.63
N ASP A 557 -3.45 29.85 0.24
CA ASP A 557 -2.16 30.54 0.41
C ASP A 557 -1.30 30.39 -0.85
N LEU A 558 -1.29 29.22 -1.48
CA LEU A 558 -0.63 28.99 -2.78
C LEU A 558 -1.22 29.87 -3.89
N ASP A 559 -2.55 29.91 -4.02
CA ASP A 559 -3.24 30.68 -5.06
C ASP A 559 -2.97 32.19 -4.93
N ASP A 560 -3.17 32.74 -3.73
CA ASP A 560 -2.90 34.16 -3.46
C ASP A 560 -1.40 34.48 -3.61
N LEU A 561 -0.48 33.58 -3.23
CA LEU A 561 0.97 33.78 -3.32
C LEU A 561 1.49 33.70 -4.77
N VAL A 562 1.00 32.76 -5.57
CA VAL A 562 1.36 32.67 -7.00
C VAL A 562 0.82 33.89 -7.74
N ALA A 563 -0.41 34.33 -7.46
CA ALA A 563 -0.95 35.57 -8.02
C ALA A 563 -0.10 36.80 -7.62
N ALA A 564 0.30 36.92 -6.35
CA ALA A 564 1.19 37.97 -5.87
C ALA A 564 2.57 37.96 -6.54
N ALA A 565 3.17 36.78 -6.70
CA ALA A 565 4.47 36.63 -7.33
C ALA A 565 4.42 36.95 -8.84
N LEU A 566 3.38 36.52 -9.56
CA LEU A 566 3.19 36.84 -10.98
C LEU A 566 3.05 38.36 -11.19
N GLN A 567 2.29 39.05 -10.32
CA GLN A 567 2.24 40.52 -10.35
C GLN A 567 3.60 41.15 -10.05
N TYR A 568 4.23 40.81 -8.92
CA TYR A 568 5.49 41.43 -8.49
C TYR A 568 6.61 41.26 -9.51
N TYR A 569 6.85 40.03 -9.99
CA TYR A 569 7.92 39.79 -10.96
C TYR A 569 7.56 40.28 -12.37
N GLY A 570 6.27 40.39 -12.70
CA GLY A 570 5.78 41.05 -13.92
C GLY A 570 6.03 42.56 -13.92
N GLU A 571 5.74 43.24 -12.80
CA GLU A 571 6.09 44.66 -12.55
C GLU A 571 7.60 44.93 -12.63
N LYS A 572 8.45 43.91 -12.48
CA LYS A 572 9.91 43.99 -12.66
C LYS A 572 10.41 43.57 -14.05
N GLY A 573 9.55 43.08 -14.94
CA GLY A 573 9.95 42.56 -16.25
C GLY A 573 10.86 41.33 -16.18
N LEU A 574 10.74 40.53 -15.11
CA LEU A 574 11.59 39.35 -14.86
C LEU A 574 10.98 38.03 -15.33
N LEU A 575 9.79 38.06 -15.95
CA LEU A 575 9.04 36.87 -16.34
C LEU A 575 9.19 36.51 -17.84
N ASN A 576 9.05 35.22 -18.14
CA ASN A 576 9.28 34.60 -19.44
C ASN A 576 8.12 33.63 -19.77
N ASP A 577 7.31 33.98 -20.77
CA ASP A 577 6.11 33.27 -21.18
C ASP A 577 6.38 31.99 -21.98
N LYS A 578 7.52 31.91 -22.70
CA LYS A 578 7.96 30.74 -23.52
C LYS A 578 7.55 29.40 -22.87
N PRO A 579 6.75 28.54 -23.52
CA PRO A 579 6.29 27.29 -22.93
C PRO A 579 7.45 26.31 -22.66
N ILE A 580 7.27 25.45 -21.67
CA ILE A 580 8.15 24.29 -21.44
C ILE A 580 7.78 23.15 -22.42
N PRO A 581 8.70 22.21 -22.73
CA PRO A 581 8.37 21.05 -23.55
C PRO A 581 7.52 20.04 -22.77
N GLU A 582 6.28 19.81 -23.22
CA GLU A 582 5.37 18.78 -22.69
C GLU A 582 5.58 17.44 -23.44
N ALA A 583 5.49 16.32 -22.72
CA ALA A 583 5.57 14.96 -23.24
C ALA A 583 4.84 13.98 -22.30
N LEU A 584 3.52 14.08 -22.20
CA LEU A 584 2.70 13.39 -21.18
C LEU A 584 2.77 11.85 -21.28
N GLU A 585 2.84 11.15 -20.14
CA GLU A 585 2.94 9.68 -20.12
C GLU A 585 1.67 9.00 -20.65
N LYS A 586 0.49 9.60 -20.42
CA LYS A 586 -0.81 9.06 -20.84
C LYS A 586 -0.96 8.95 -22.36
N ASP A 587 -0.20 9.75 -23.11
CA ASP A 587 -0.20 9.76 -24.58
C ASP A 587 0.79 8.73 -25.16
N LYS A 588 1.55 8.03 -24.30
CA LYS A 588 2.56 7.02 -24.66
C LYS A 588 2.14 5.58 -24.36
N ASP A 589 1.29 5.37 -23.35
CA ASP A 589 1.04 4.04 -22.80
C ASP A 589 -0.14 3.31 -23.46
N SER A 590 0.18 2.41 -24.40
CA SER A 590 -0.81 1.58 -25.09
C SER A 590 -1.58 0.61 -24.18
N ARG A 591 -1.11 0.32 -22.95
CA ARG A 591 -1.83 -0.57 -22.01
C ARG A 591 -3.19 -0.01 -21.62
N LEU A 592 -3.33 1.32 -21.60
CA LEU A 592 -4.57 2.05 -21.30
C LEU A 592 -5.71 1.77 -22.31
N VAL A 593 -5.41 1.12 -23.44
CA VAL A 593 -6.37 0.73 -24.49
C VAL A 593 -6.54 -0.80 -24.56
N ALA A 594 -5.69 -1.58 -23.89
CA ALA A 594 -5.60 -3.03 -24.05
C ALA A 594 -6.47 -3.83 -23.06
N SER A 595 -6.75 -3.30 -21.88
CA SER A 595 -7.65 -3.91 -20.88
C SER A 595 -9.00 -3.19 -20.84
N PRO A 596 -10.13 -3.89 -20.61
CA PRO A 596 -11.40 -3.23 -20.31
C PRO A 596 -11.43 -2.59 -18.91
N LEU A 597 -10.43 -2.86 -18.05
CA LEU A 597 -10.26 -2.21 -16.74
C LEU A 597 -9.12 -1.18 -16.78
N LYS A 598 -9.18 -0.16 -15.92
CA LYS A 598 -8.08 0.80 -15.68
C LYS A 598 -7.83 0.88 -14.17
N PHE A 599 -6.67 0.41 -13.72
CA PHE A 599 -6.23 0.35 -12.31
C PHE A 599 -7.33 -0.15 -11.33
N PRO A 600 -7.79 -1.40 -11.44
CA PRO A 600 -8.81 -1.94 -10.54
C PRO A 600 -8.26 -2.09 -9.12
N GLY A 601 -8.94 -1.51 -8.13
CA GLY A 601 -8.42 -1.41 -6.76
C GLY A 601 -8.79 -2.58 -5.85
N LYS A 602 -10.08 -2.91 -5.77
CA LYS A 602 -10.62 -3.89 -4.80
C LYS A 602 -11.68 -4.81 -5.42
N LEU A 603 -11.98 -5.88 -4.69
CA LEU A 603 -12.85 -6.97 -5.11
C LEU A 603 -13.81 -7.37 -3.99
N ALA A 604 -15.00 -7.83 -4.35
CA ALA A 604 -15.90 -8.56 -3.46
C ALA A 604 -16.61 -9.68 -4.23
N THR A 605 -17.11 -10.69 -3.53
CA THR A 605 -17.76 -11.86 -4.16
C THR A 605 -19.11 -12.17 -3.52
N ASP A 606 -20.07 -12.54 -4.36
CA ASP A 606 -21.32 -13.19 -4.01
C ASP A 606 -21.23 -14.66 -4.46
N LEU A 607 -20.65 -15.50 -3.60
CA LEU A 607 -20.46 -16.93 -3.89
C LEU A 607 -21.77 -17.73 -3.98
N ALA A 608 -22.88 -17.19 -3.46
CA ALA A 608 -24.19 -17.84 -3.54
C ALA A 608 -24.80 -17.71 -4.95
N ASN A 609 -24.65 -16.53 -5.57
CA ASN A 609 -25.13 -16.24 -6.93
C ASN A 609 -24.01 -16.21 -7.99
N GLN A 610 -22.81 -16.71 -7.64
CA GLN A 610 -21.62 -16.78 -8.49
C GLN A 610 -21.19 -15.43 -9.12
N ARG A 611 -21.28 -14.31 -8.39
CA ARG A 611 -20.87 -12.97 -8.89
C ARG A 611 -19.54 -12.49 -8.30
N LEU A 612 -18.75 -11.83 -9.13
CA LEU A 612 -17.56 -11.05 -8.74
C LEU A 612 -17.85 -9.56 -8.98
N PHE A 613 -17.60 -8.74 -7.97
CA PHE A 613 -17.69 -7.29 -8.02
C PHE A 613 -16.26 -6.71 -8.06
N ILE A 614 -16.02 -5.80 -9.00
CA ILE A 614 -14.71 -5.19 -9.27
C ILE A 614 -14.86 -3.67 -9.18
N SER A 615 -14.06 -2.99 -8.35
CA SER A 615 -13.95 -1.54 -8.42
C SER A 615 -12.93 -1.17 -9.51
N ASP A 616 -13.44 -0.76 -10.66
CA ASP A 616 -12.67 -0.37 -11.84
C ASP A 616 -12.29 1.11 -11.69
N SER A 617 -11.39 1.37 -10.74
CA SER A 617 -11.25 2.65 -10.05
C SER A 617 -11.03 3.82 -10.99
N ASN A 618 -10.09 3.71 -11.93
CA ASN A 618 -9.77 4.78 -12.88
C ASN A 618 -10.71 4.86 -14.09
N ASN A 619 -11.72 3.98 -14.16
CA ASN A 619 -12.90 4.11 -15.03
C ASN A 619 -14.14 4.59 -14.24
N HIS A 620 -13.99 4.92 -12.95
CA HIS A 620 -14.99 5.55 -12.09
C HIS A 620 -16.33 4.77 -12.04
N ARG A 621 -16.24 3.43 -12.04
CA ARG A 621 -17.38 2.50 -12.07
C ARG A 621 -17.13 1.23 -11.25
N ILE A 622 -18.22 0.52 -10.94
CA ILE A 622 -18.17 -0.87 -10.50
C ILE A 622 -18.51 -1.78 -11.69
N VAL A 623 -17.72 -2.82 -11.93
CA VAL A 623 -17.98 -3.87 -12.92
C VAL A 623 -18.43 -5.13 -12.19
N VAL A 624 -19.42 -5.83 -12.73
CA VAL A 624 -19.95 -7.09 -12.20
C VAL A 624 -19.82 -8.17 -13.26
N THR A 625 -19.15 -9.27 -12.91
CA THR A 625 -19.03 -10.48 -13.73
C THR A 625 -19.57 -11.68 -12.98
N ASP A 626 -19.70 -12.82 -13.65
CA ASP A 626 -19.66 -14.10 -12.95
C ASP A 626 -18.24 -14.44 -12.48
N LEU A 627 -18.07 -15.57 -11.79
CA LEU A 627 -16.77 -16.03 -11.29
C LEU A 627 -15.82 -16.56 -12.39
N GLU A 628 -16.35 -16.78 -13.60
CA GLU A 628 -15.64 -17.22 -14.79
C GLU A 628 -15.21 -16.04 -15.70
N GLY A 629 -15.56 -14.81 -15.31
CA GLY A 629 -15.17 -13.56 -15.96
C GLY A 629 -16.16 -13.03 -17.00
N ASN A 630 -17.34 -13.65 -17.17
CA ASN A 630 -18.36 -13.17 -18.11
C ASN A 630 -19.09 -11.95 -17.54
N PHE A 631 -19.18 -10.88 -18.33
CA PHE A 631 -19.85 -9.64 -17.93
C PHE A 631 -21.34 -9.84 -17.65
N ILE A 632 -21.79 -9.38 -16.48
CA ILE A 632 -23.20 -9.32 -16.09
C ILE A 632 -23.71 -7.88 -16.28
N MET A 633 -23.07 -6.90 -15.63
CA MET A 633 -23.47 -5.49 -15.69
C MET A 633 -22.36 -4.55 -15.21
N GLN A 634 -22.54 -3.25 -15.44
CA GLN A 634 -21.72 -2.19 -14.86
C GLN A 634 -22.60 -1.21 -14.09
N ILE A 635 -22.01 -0.43 -13.19
CA ILE A 635 -22.68 0.58 -12.37
C ILE A 635 -21.78 1.81 -12.33
N GLY A 636 -22.29 2.95 -12.79
CA GLY A 636 -21.54 4.19 -12.96
C GLY A 636 -20.67 4.24 -14.24
N GLY A 637 -19.63 5.07 -14.22
CA GLY A 637 -18.75 5.35 -15.37
C GLY A 637 -19.37 6.25 -16.45
N GLY A 638 -20.61 5.98 -16.87
CA GLY A 638 -21.25 6.66 -18.00
C GLY A 638 -21.53 8.15 -17.84
N GLY A 639 -21.40 8.70 -16.63
CA GLY A 639 -21.47 10.13 -16.36
C GLY A 639 -20.12 10.82 -16.12
N GLY A 640 -19.00 10.10 -16.24
CA GLY A 640 -17.72 10.54 -15.68
C GLY A 640 -17.73 10.59 -14.14
N GLU A 641 -16.73 11.22 -13.56
CA GLU A 641 -16.49 11.27 -12.11
C GLU A 641 -17.51 12.08 -11.31
N GLY A 642 -17.47 11.91 -9.98
CA GLY A 642 -18.17 12.71 -8.97
C GLY A 642 -19.19 11.94 -8.14
N LEU A 643 -19.82 12.61 -7.18
CA LEU A 643 -20.76 12.03 -6.22
C LEU A 643 -22.22 12.18 -6.69
N ARG A 644 -22.68 11.29 -7.59
CA ARG A 644 -24.10 11.27 -8.01
C ARG A 644 -24.80 9.97 -7.63
N ASP A 645 -25.96 10.13 -7.00
CA ASP A 645 -26.90 9.07 -6.64
C ASP A 645 -27.99 8.93 -7.73
N GLY A 646 -28.64 7.77 -7.83
CA GLY A 646 -29.70 7.51 -8.80
C GLY A 646 -29.72 6.07 -9.31
N SER A 647 -30.19 5.85 -10.53
CA SER A 647 -30.09 4.54 -11.20
C SER A 647 -28.65 4.22 -11.60
N PHE A 648 -28.35 2.94 -11.82
CA PHE A 648 -26.99 2.47 -12.14
C PHE A 648 -26.30 3.19 -13.31
N ASP A 649 -27.02 3.61 -14.36
CA ASP A 649 -26.45 4.37 -15.49
C ASP A 649 -26.20 5.86 -15.20
N TYR A 650 -26.89 6.45 -14.22
CA TYR A 650 -26.81 7.88 -13.89
C TYR A 650 -25.86 8.16 -12.73
N ALA A 651 -25.73 7.19 -11.83
CA ALA A 651 -24.81 7.24 -10.71
C ALA A 651 -23.37 7.51 -11.17
N ALA A 652 -22.60 8.15 -10.30
CA ALA A 652 -21.17 8.37 -10.52
C ALA A 652 -20.40 8.03 -9.25
N PHE A 653 -19.13 7.69 -9.43
CA PHE A 653 -18.16 7.45 -8.38
C PHE A 653 -16.92 8.31 -8.65
N ASN A 654 -16.01 8.41 -7.69
CA ASN A 654 -14.69 8.93 -7.94
C ASN A 654 -13.64 8.00 -7.34
N ARG A 655 -12.99 7.24 -8.24
CA ARG A 655 -11.89 6.32 -7.93
C ARG A 655 -12.22 5.34 -6.80
N PRO A 656 -13.36 4.61 -6.88
CA PRO A 656 -13.80 3.72 -5.82
C PRO A 656 -12.77 2.64 -5.52
N GLN A 657 -12.60 2.34 -4.24
CA GLN A 657 -11.74 1.28 -3.71
C GLN A 657 -12.61 0.19 -3.09
N GLY A 658 -12.62 0.04 -1.77
CA GLY A 658 -13.24 -1.05 -1.00
C GLY A 658 -14.64 -1.47 -1.41
N LEU A 659 -14.89 -2.78 -1.35
CA LEU A 659 -16.17 -3.39 -1.69
C LEU A 659 -16.55 -4.43 -0.62
N THR A 660 -17.79 -4.41 -0.13
CA THR A 660 -18.30 -5.50 0.73
C THR A 660 -19.80 -5.74 0.53
N TYR A 661 -20.17 -7.01 0.39
CA TYR A 661 -21.50 -7.43 -0.06
C TYR A 661 -22.36 -7.98 1.08
N ASN A 662 -23.60 -7.50 1.16
CA ASN A 662 -24.64 -7.99 2.06
C ASN A 662 -25.60 -8.95 1.32
N PRO A 663 -25.44 -10.28 1.46
CA PRO A 663 -26.31 -11.25 0.80
C PRO A 663 -27.76 -11.22 1.33
N SER A 664 -28.00 -10.75 2.56
CA SER A 664 -29.36 -10.71 3.13
C SER A 664 -30.24 -9.60 2.55
N LYS A 665 -29.64 -8.57 1.96
CA LYS A 665 -30.32 -7.44 1.30
C LYS A 665 -30.09 -7.37 -0.22
N ASN A 666 -29.18 -8.17 -0.77
CA ASN A 666 -28.65 -8.01 -2.13
C ASN A 666 -28.12 -6.57 -2.37
N VAL A 667 -27.23 -6.14 -1.48
CA VAL A 667 -26.67 -4.78 -1.41
C VAL A 667 -25.14 -4.86 -1.38
N LEU A 668 -24.45 -4.01 -2.14
CA LEU A 668 -22.99 -3.85 -2.12
C LEU A 668 -22.64 -2.45 -1.58
N TYR A 669 -21.80 -2.39 -0.54
CA TYR A 669 -21.26 -1.12 -0.05
C TYR A 669 -19.90 -0.84 -0.72
N VAL A 670 -19.65 0.44 -1.00
CA VAL A 670 -18.46 0.91 -1.74
C VAL A 670 -17.76 2.01 -0.96
N ALA A 671 -16.45 1.90 -0.79
CA ALA A 671 -15.59 3.02 -0.40
C ALA A 671 -15.28 3.85 -1.65
N ASP A 672 -15.81 5.07 -1.70
CA ASP A 672 -15.78 5.96 -2.86
C ASP A 672 -14.79 7.09 -2.57
N THR A 673 -13.51 6.72 -2.66
CA THR A 673 -12.39 7.33 -1.92
C THR A 673 -12.19 8.81 -2.23
N GLU A 674 -12.22 9.19 -3.50
CA GLU A 674 -11.96 10.55 -3.99
C GLU A 674 -13.25 11.38 -4.16
N ASN A 675 -14.38 10.81 -3.72
CA ASN A 675 -15.57 11.57 -3.30
C ASN A 675 -15.61 11.72 -1.77
N HIS A 676 -14.62 11.16 -1.06
CA HIS A 676 -14.57 11.01 0.40
C HIS A 676 -15.91 10.49 0.98
N ALA A 677 -16.46 9.45 0.36
CA ALA A 677 -17.82 8.96 0.64
C ALA A 677 -17.88 7.43 0.78
N VAL A 678 -18.94 6.96 1.45
CA VAL A 678 -19.35 5.55 1.43
C VAL A 678 -20.70 5.47 0.75
N ARG A 679 -20.82 4.57 -0.23
CA ARG A 679 -22.00 4.41 -1.09
C ARG A 679 -22.66 3.06 -0.85
N GLU A 680 -23.96 2.99 -1.09
CA GLU A 680 -24.75 1.77 -1.10
C GLU A 680 -25.29 1.54 -2.52
N ILE A 681 -25.06 0.33 -3.04
CA ILE A 681 -25.59 -0.16 -4.32
C ILE A 681 -26.64 -1.22 -4.00
N ASP A 682 -27.90 -0.90 -4.30
CA ASP A 682 -29.07 -1.76 -4.11
C ASP A 682 -29.43 -2.43 -5.45
N PHE A 683 -29.24 -3.76 -5.52
CA PHE A 683 -29.56 -4.57 -6.70
C PHE A 683 -31.02 -5.05 -6.75
N VAL A 684 -31.85 -4.74 -5.74
CA VAL A 684 -33.30 -4.99 -5.76
C VAL A 684 -34.04 -3.79 -6.36
N ASN A 685 -33.57 -2.57 -6.06
CA ASN A 685 -34.15 -1.32 -6.56
C ASN A 685 -33.36 -0.68 -7.72
N GLU A 686 -32.26 -1.29 -8.16
CA GLU A 686 -31.33 -0.83 -9.22
C GLU A 686 -30.81 0.61 -8.99
N LYS A 687 -30.42 0.90 -7.75
CA LYS A 687 -30.02 2.26 -7.31
C LYS A 687 -28.68 2.31 -6.60
N VAL A 688 -28.00 3.44 -6.78
CA VAL A 688 -26.88 3.88 -5.92
C VAL A 688 -27.35 5.04 -5.04
N ARG A 689 -27.05 4.99 -3.76
CA ARG A 689 -27.20 6.12 -2.83
C ARG A 689 -25.91 6.37 -2.03
N THR A 690 -25.75 7.58 -1.52
CA THR A 690 -24.70 7.92 -0.56
C THR A 690 -25.15 7.55 0.84
N LEU A 691 -24.34 6.77 1.56
CA LEU A 691 -24.60 6.31 2.92
C LEU A 691 -23.97 7.26 3.96
N ALA A 692 -22.79 7.80 3.67
CA ALA A 692 -22.10 8.85 4.42
C ALA A 692 -21.06 9.56 3.54
N GLY A 693 -20.63 10.77 3.92
CA GLY A 693 -19.79 11.64 3.09
C GLY A 693 -20.61 12.59 2.21
N ASN A 694 -19.99 13.69 1.78
CA ASN A 694 -20.65 14.78 1.05
C ASN A 694 -19.95 15.21 -0.25
N GLY A 695 -18.80 14.62 -0.60
CA GLY A 695 -17.98 15.05 -1.75
C GLY A 695 -16.77 15.89 -1.36
N GLU A 696 -16.59 16.24 -0.08
CA GLU A 696 -15.52 17.11 0.41
C GLU A 696 -14.66 16.42 1.47
N LYS A 697 -13.36 16.76 1.52
CA LYS A 697 -12.42 16.15 2.45
C LYS A 697 -12.66 16.62 3.89
N GLY A 698 -13.03 15.69 4.76
CA GLY A 698 -13.37 15.96 6.16
C GLY A 698 -12.17 16.09 7.12
N SER A 699 -12.32 16.94 8.13
CA SER A 699 -11.39 17.10 9.27
C SER A 699 -12.03 16.73 10.62
N ASP A 700 -13.11 15.95 10.59
CA ASP A 700 -13.86 15.51 11.79
C ASP A 700 -13.36 14.13 12.24
N TYR A 701 -12.50 14.08 13.25
CA TYR A 701 -11.85 12.85 13.77
C TYR A 701 -12.71 12.02 14.75
N LYS A 702 -14.00 12.38 14.92
CA LYS A 702 -14.92 11.75 15.88
C LYS A 702 -16.20 11.26 15.22
N GLY A 703 -16.80 12.11 14.38
CA GLY A 703 -18.09 11.88 13.76
C GLY A 703 -19.26 11.86 14.74
N GLY A 704 -20.29 11.07 14.41
CA GLY A 704 -21.57 11.00 15.13
C GLY A 704 -22.73 11.67 14.38
N LYS A 705 -22.54 12.09 13.13
CA LYS A 705 -23.58 12.62 12.24
C LYS A 705 -24.04 11.52 11.26
N LYS A 706 -25.11 11.78 10.50
CA LYS A 706 -25.69 10.82 9.55
C LYS A 706 -25.59 11.31 8.11
N GLY A 707 -25.39 10.39 7.16
CA GLY A 707 -25.44 10.69 5.73
C GLY A 707 -24.44 11.78 5.32
N SER A 708 -24.87 12.67 4.43
CA SER A 708 -24.07 13.82 3.97
C SER A 708 -23.81 14.89 5.03
N SER A 709 -24.40 14.80 6.23
CA SER A 709 -24.00 15.65 7.36
C SER A 709 -22.68 15.17 7.98
N GLN A 710 -22.27 13.92 7.76
CA GLN A 710 -20.95 13.44 8.16
C GLN A 710 -19.98 13.56 6.97
N VAL A 711 -19.00 14.47 7.11
CA VAL A 711 -17.80 14.45 6.27
C VAL A 711 -16.91 13.27 6.66
N LEU A 712 -16.27 12.65 5.67
CA LEU A 712 -15.29 11.57 5.84
C LEU A 712 -13.98 11.99 5.16
N ASN A 713 -12.92 11.19 5.28
CA ASN A 713 -11.62 11.52 4.68
C ASN A 713 -10.96 10.27 4.08
N SER A 714 -11.15 10.13 2.77
CA SER A 714 -10.57 9.07 1.94
C SER A 714 -10.78 7.65 2.51
N PRO A 715 -12.04 7.18 2.58
CA PRO A 715 -12.34 5.80 2.92
C PRO A 715 -11.78 4.87 1.85
N TRP A 716 -11.02 3.85 2.25
CA TRP A 716 -10.21 3.03 1.34
C TRP A 716 -10.66 1.57 1.29
N ASP A 717 -11.10 1.01 2.42
CA ASP A 717 -11.73 -0.31 2.45
C ASP A 717 -12.97 -0.35 3.34
N VAL A 718 -13.86 -1.32 3.09
CA VAL A 718 -15.10 -1.52 3.84
C VAL A 718 -15.31 -2.99 4.20
N CYS A 719 -15.79 -3.25 5.42
CA CYS A 719 -16.02 -4.61 5.92
C CYS A 719 -17.29 -4.66 6.76
N LEU A 720 -18.25 -5.51 6.37
CA LEU A 720 -19.52 -5.68 7.07
C LEU A 720 -19.41 -6.70 8.21
N ASP A 721 -19.97 -6.41 9.38
CA ASP A 721 -20.02 -7.36 10.50
C ASP A 721 -20.96 -8.55 10.22
N SER A 722 -20.74 -9.68 10.91
CA SER A 722 -21.53 -10.92 10.75
C SER A 722 -23.04 -10.75 10.96
N SER A 723 -23.47 -9.75 11.74
CA SER A 723 -24.89 -9.41 11.97
C SER A 723 -25.48 -8.42 10.95
N CYS A 724 -24.66 -7.91 10.02
CA CYS A 724 -25.01 -6.93 8.98
C CYS A 724 -25.56 -5.60 9.50
N LYS A 725 -25.16 -5.20 10.72
CA LYS A 725 -25.58 -3.96 11.42
C LYS A 725 -24.49 -2.91 11.51
N VAL A 726 -23.23 -3.29 11.42
CA VAL A 726 -22.08 -2.39 11.45
C VAL A 726 -21.26 -2.59 10.19
N LEU A 727 -21.09 -1.50 9.44
CA LEU A 727 -20.14 -1.41 8.33
C LEU A 727 -18.88 -0.72 8.86
N TYR A 728 -17.79 -1.48 9.02
CA TYR A 728 -16.48 -0.91 9.33
C TYR A 728 -15.85 -0.32 8.07
N VAL A 729 -15.11 0.78 8.25
CA VAL A 729 -14.48 1.54 7.16
C VAL A 729 -13.05 1.86 7.54
N ALA A 730 -12.09 1.54 6.68
CA ALA A 730 -10.71 1.96 6.80
C ALA A 730 -10.59 3.40 6.26
N MET A 731 -10.44 4.37 7.16
CA MET A 731 -10.39 5.80 6.86
C MET A 731 -8.93 6.22 6.70
N ALA A 732 -8.37 5.95 5.51
CA ALA A 732 -6.95 6.10 5.23
C ALA A 732 -6.44 7.52 5.51
N GLY A 733 -7.18 8.53 5.07
CA GLY A 733 -6.86 9.96 5.21
C GLY A 733 -7.07 10.57 6.60
N GLN A 734 -7.55 9.78 7.56
CA GLN A 734 -7.60 10.14 8.99
C GLN A 734 -6.85 9.15 9.89
N HIS A 735 -6.23 8.11 9.31
CA HIS A 735 -5.52 7.04 10.00
C HIS A 735 -6.38 6.39 11.11
N GLN A 736 -7.64 6.11 10.76
CA GLN A 736 -8.68 5.65 11.68
C GLN A 736 -9.50 4.51 11.08
N ILE A 737 -10.13 3.72 11.94
CA ILE A 737 -11.17 2.76 11.62
C ILE A 737 -12.49 3.32 12.11
N TRP A 738 -13.40 3.53 11.16
CA TRP A 738 -14.74 4.05 11.41
C TRP A 738 -15.77 2.93 11.41
N GLN A 739 -16.93 3.21 11.98
CA GLN A 739 -18.12 2.38 11.93
C GLN A 739 -19.29 3.22 11.39
N ILE A 740 -20.12 2.62 10.54
CA ILE A 740 -21.34 3.19 10.00
C ILE A 740 -22.49 2.22 10.25
N ASP A 741 -23.62 2.71 10.77
CA ASP A 741 -24.88 1.95 10.77
C ASP A 741 -25.50 2.01 9.36
N PRO A 742 -25.64 0.90 8.62
CA PRO A 742 -26.17 0.94 7.26
C PRO A 742 -27.65 1.30 7.15
N SER A 743 -28.40 1.22 8.27
CA SER A 743 -29.84 1.49 8.29
C SER A 743 -30.18 2.98 8.29
N ASP A 744 -29.32 3.83 8.85
CA ASP A 744 -29.57 5.28 8.95
C ASP A 744 -28.35 6.16 8.57
N GLY A 745 -27.20 5.58 8.28
CA GLY A 745 -25.99 6.30 7.87
C GLY A 745 -25.23 6.98 9.01
N LEU A 746 -25.51 6.66 10.28
CA LEU A 746 -24.76 7.16 11.44
C LEU A 746 -23.30 6.69 11.39
N ALA A 747 -22.40 7.61 11.06
CA ALA A 747 -20.98 7.36 10.87
C ALA A 747 -20.14 8.01 11.97
N ARG A 748 -19.24 7.24 12.60
CA ARG A 748 -18.39 7.67 13.71
C ARG A 748 -17.08 6.87 13.78
N ASN A 749 -16.06 7.45 14.41
CA ASN A 749 -14.82 6.74 14.75
C ASN A 749 -15.13 5.51 15.65
N PHE A 750 -14.40 4.41 15.43
CA PHE A 750 -14.45 3.19 16.24
C PHE A 750 -13.08 2.86 16.88
N SER A 751 -11.98 3.08 16.15
CA SER A 751 -10.62 2.86 16.63
C SER A 751 -9.64 3.77 15.89
N GLY A 752 -8.64 4.31 16.59
CA GLY A 752 -7.69 5.29 16.06
C GLY A 752 -7.88 6.66 16.70
N ASP A 753 -6.83 7.20 17.31
CA ASP A 753 -6.81 8.56 17.86
C ASP A 753 -6.69 9.64 16.78
N GLY A 754 -6.18 9.28 15.59
CA GLY A 754 -6.00 10.17 14.43
C GLY A 754 -4.55 10.57 14.15
N TYR A 755 -3.58 10.08 14.95
CA TYR A 755 -2.16 10.23 14.62
C TYR A 755 -1.71 9.13 13.64
N GLU A 756 -0.76 9.47 12.76
CA GLU A 756 -0.14 8.50 11.84
C GLU A 756 0.99 7.73 12.56
N ARG A 757 0.68 6.54 13.08
CA ARG A 757 1.57 5.73 13.95
C ARG A 757 1.24 4.23 13.93
N ASN A 758 2.24 3.38 14.18
CA ASN A 758 2.06 1.95 14.49
C ASN A 758 1.69 1.70 15.98
N LEU A 759 0.92 2.59 16.61
CA LEU A 759 0.62 2.49 18.06
C LEU A 759 -0.51 1.49 18.32
N ASN A 760 -0.20 0.40 19.02
CA ASN A 760 -1.15 -0.66 19.33
C ASN A 760 -1.72 -0.50 20.76
N GLY A 761 -3.03 -0.26 20.86
CA GLY A 761 -3.70 0.12 22.11
C GLY A 761 -4.65 -0.93 22.69
N LYS A 762 -4.93 -0.84 24.00
CA LYS A 762 -5.92 -1.69 24.70
C LYS A 762 -7.37 -1.39 24.33
N ASN A 763 -7.63 -0.24 23.68
CA ASN A 763 -8.94 0.19 23.20
C ASN A 763 -8.79 1.13 21.99
N GLY A 764 -9.90 1.48 21.35
CA GLY A 764 -9.90 2.34 20.16
C GLY A 764 -9.23 3.71 20.35
N SER A 765 -9.40 4.32 21.53
CA SER A 765 -8.83 5.63 21.89
C SER A 765 -7.35 5.62 22.33
N SER A 766 -6.74 4.44 22.46
CA SER A 766 -5.29 4.28 22.77
C SER A 766 -4.53 3.64 21.61
N THR A 767 -5.19 3.52 20.47
CA THR A 767 -4.66 2.95 19.23
C THR A 767 -4.46 4.08 18.21
N SER A 768 -3.43 3.99 17.40
CA SER A 768 -3.23 4.79 16.19
C SER A 768 -2.98 3.86 15.01
N TYR A 769 -3.22 4.33 13.78
CA TYR A 769 -2.93 3.60 12.54
C TYR A 769 -2.02 4.43 11.64
N ALA A 770 -1.57 3.86 10.52
CA ALA A 770 -0.80 4.58 9.52
C ALA A 770 -1.34 4.18 8.14
N GLN A 771 -2.33 4.96 7.68
CA GLN A 771 -3.05 4.74 6.42
C GLN A 771 -3.62 3.31 6.28
N PRO A 772 -4.60 2.92 7.14
CA PRO A 772 -5.25 1.63 7.02
C PRO A 772 -5.98 1.55 5.69
N SER A 773 -5.66 0.54 4.88
CA SER A 773 -6.11 0.45 3.47
C SER A 773 -6.73 -0.89 3.09
N GLY A 774 -6.71 -1.89 3.98
CA GLY A 774 -7.34 -3.20 3.74
C GLY A 774 -8.03 -3.74 4.99
N LEU A 775 -9.23 -4.33 4.85
CA LEU A 775 -10.00 -4.92 5.96
C LEU A 775 -10.48 -6.35 5.66
N SER A 776 -10.47 -7.22 6.68
CA SER A 776 -11.19 -8.51 6.63
C SER A 776 -11.69 -8.92 8.01
N LEU A 777 -12.96 -9.33 8.11
CA LEU A 777 -13.50 -9.91 9.34
C LEU A 777 -12.84 -11.26 9.66
N GLY A 778 -12.77 -11.59 10.96
CA GLY A 778 -12.41 -12.92 11.45
C GLY A 778 -13.61 -13.87 11.53
N PRO A 779 -13.37 -15.19 11.67
CA PRO A 779 -14.39 -16.22 11.48
C PRO A 779 -15.46 -16.27 12.59
N ASP A 780 -15.18 -15.64 13.74
CA ASP A 780 -16.07 -15.58 14.89
C ASP A 780 -16.78 -14.21 15.03
N GLY A 781 -16.49 -13.26 14.14
CA GLY A 781 -17.00 -11.88 14.23
C GLY A 781 -16.52 -11.10 15.47
N GLN A 782 -15.54 -11.60 16.22
CA GLN A 782 -14.99 -10.90 17.39
C GLN A 782 -13.74 -10.08 17.06
N GLN A 783 -13.06 -10.38 15.96
CA GLN A 783 -11.88 -9.66 15.50
C GLN A 783 -11.97 -9.29 14.03
N MET A 784 -11.27 -8.22 13.65
CA MET A 784 -11.04 -7.80 12.26
C MET A 784 -9.53 -7.64 12.01
N PHE A 785 -9.06 -8.04 10.84
CA PHE A 785 -7.69 -7.88 10.38
C PHE A 785 -7.57 -6.66 9.48
N ILE A 786 -6.43 -5.97 9.59
CA ILE A 786 -6.16 -4.70 8.95
C ILE A 786 -4.80 -4.77 8.25
N ALA A 787 -4.75 -4.36 6.98
CA ALA A 787 -3.52 -3.97 6.31
C ALA A 787 -3.29 -2.47 6.56
N ASP A 788 -2.22 -2.16 7.29
CA ASP A 788 -1.90 -0.82 7.79
C ASP A 788 -0.66 -0.33 7.03
N SER A 789 -0.90 0.45 5.97
CA SER A 789 0.00 0.46 4.80
C SER A 789 1.25 1.30 5.02
N GLU A 790 1.13 2.49 5.60
CA GLU A 790 2.26 3.38 5.86
C GLU A 790 3.13 2.92 7.05
N SER A 791 2.59 2.06 7.93
CA SER A 791 3.39 1.31 8.94
C SER A 791 3.96 0.00 8.39
N SER A 792 3.56 -0.41 7.18
CA SER A 792 3.88 -1.69 6.56
C SER A 792 3.66 -2.89 7.50
N SER A 793 2.47 -2.95 8.08
CA SER A 793 2.09 -3.98 9.05
C SER A 793 0.72 -4.61 8.78
N VAL A 794 0.50 -5.77 9.41
CA VAL A 794 -0.82 -6.41 9.52
C VAL A 794 -1.18 -6.53 11.00
N ARG A 795 -2.40 -6.09 11.33
CA ARG A 795 -2.87 -5.91 12.71
C ARG A 795 -4.22 -6.59 12.90
N ALA A 796 -4.52 -7.02 14.12
CA ALA A 796 -5.83 -7.51 14.54
C ALA A 796 -6.48 -6.51 15.50
N VAL A 797 -7.79 -6.28 15.36
CA VAL A 797 -8.59 -5.42 16.24
C VAL A 797 -9.69 -6.24 16.91
N ASP A 798 -9.83 -6.14 18.23
CA ASP A 798 -10.99 -6.71 18.96
C ASP A 798 -12.21 -5.79 18.82
N LEU A 799 -13.31 -6.36 18.34
CA LEU A 799 -14.49 -5.59 17.95
C LEU A 799 -15.39 -5.16 19.12
N ARG A 800 -15.06 -5.54 20.37
CA ARG A 800 -15.72 -5.00 21.59
C ARG A 800 -15.02 -3.76 22.13
N SER A 801 -13.70 -3.75 22.11
CA SER A 801 -12.85 -2.70 22.71
C SER A 801 -12.35 -1.66 21.71
N GLY A 802 -12.31 -2.02 20.42
CA GLY A 802 -11.57 -1.28 19.39
C GLY A 802 -10.05 -1.32 19.57
N GLY A 803 -9.52 -2.08 20.54
CA GLY A 803 -8.09 -2.22 20.77
C GLY A 803 -7.41 -3.08 19.70
N SER A 804 -6.14 -2.80 19.41
CA SER A 804 -5.38 -3.46 18.35
C SER A 804 -4.14 -4.20 18.85
N GLN A 805 -3.75 -5.24 18.12
CA GLN A 805 -2.52 -6.00 18.31
C GLN A 805 -1.79 -6.19 16.97
N LEU A 806 -0.48 -6.01 16.98
CA LEU A 806 0.39 -6.30 15.84
C LEU A 806 0.49 -7.81 15.57
N LEU A 807 0.30 -8.23 14.30
CA LEU A 807 0.46 -9.62 13.87
C LEU A 807 1.72 -9.85 13.01
N ALA A 808 2.07 -8.89 12.16
CA ALA A 808 3.23 -8.98 11.26
C ALA A 808 3.68 -7.59 10.78
N GLY A 809 4.95 -7.44 10.39
CA GLY A 809 5.50 -6.18 9.89
C GLY A 809 5.61 -5.08 10.95
N GLY A 810 5.98 -3.87 10.51
CA GLY A 810 6.12 -2.66 11.33
C GLY A 810 7.18 -2.71 12.45
N ASP A 811 7.43 -1.56 13.07
CA ASP A 811 8.24 -1.46 14.29
C ASP A 811 7.38 -1.77 15.54
N PRO A 812 7.72 -2.78 16.36
CA PRO A 812 6.96 -3.15 17.55
C PRO A 812 7.33 -2.36 18.81
N VAL A 813 8.34 -1.48 18.76
CA VAL A 813 8.90 -0.72 19.89
C VAL A 813 8.62 0.78 19.74
N PHE A 814 8.87 1.34 18.56
CA PHE A 814 8.79 2.77 18.30
C PHE A 814 7.61 3.08 17.38
N ALA A 815 6.48 3.49 17.96
CA ALA A 815 5.22 3.69 17.22
C ALA A 815 5.30 4.78 16.12
N ASP A 816 6.17 5.78 16.27
CA ASP A 816 6.43 6.80 15.24
C ASP A 816 7.36 6.33 14.10
N ASN A 817 7.95 5.12 14.18
CA ASN A 817 8.81 4.58 13.13
C ASN A 817 8.01 3.92 11.99
N LEU A 818 7.58 4.74 11.04
CA LEU A 818 6.89 4.33 9.81
C LEU A 818 7.84 3.86 8.68
N PHE A 819 9.08 3.48 9.00
CA PHE A 819 10.13 3.13 8.03
C PHE A 819 10.69 1.70 8.19
N GLN A 820 10.07 0.87 9.03
CA GLN A 820 10.39 -0.57 9.15
C GLN A 820 9.65 -1.40 8.09
N PHE A 821 10.14 -1.35 6.85
CA PHE A 821 9.60 -2.04 5.68
C PHE A 821 10.67 -2.81 4.89
N GLY A 822 10.22 -3.69 3.99
CA GLY A 822 11.06 -4.49 3.08
C GLY A 822 10.37 -5.80 2.69
N ASP A 823 11.05 -6.67 1.94
CA ASP A 823 10.55 -8.02 1.61
C ASP A 823 11.27 -9.08 2.45
N LYS A 824 10.62 -9.53 3.55
CA LYS A 824 11.20 -10.61 4.37
C LYS A 824 10.13 -11.52 4.97
N ASP A 825 10.27 -12.81 4.72
CA ASP A 825 9.47 -13.85 5.38
C ASP A 825 10.01 -14.13 6.79
N GLY A 826 9.15 -14.52 7.73
CA GLY A 826 9.55 -14.61 9.15
C GLY A 826 8.38 -14.84 10.11
N PHE A 827 8.50 -14.30 11.32
CA PHE A 827 7.51 -14.44 12.39
C PHE A 827 7.26 -13.08 13.05
N GLY A 828 6.00 -12.68 13.19
CA GLY A 828 5.64 -11.39 13.78
C GLY A 828 6.28 -10.20 13.06
N SER A 829 6.71 -9.21 13.83
CA SER A 829 7.47 -8.04 13.37
C SER A 829 8.89 -8.33 12.84
N LYS A 830 9.33 -9.61 12.84
CA LYS A 830 10.57 -10.03 12.14
C LYS A 830 10.35 -10.34 10.67
N ALA A 831 9.09 -10.55 10.26
CA ALA A 831 8.71 -10.48 8.85
C ALA A 831 8.59 -9.01 8.44
N LEU A 832 8.95 -8.71 7.19
CA LEU A 832 8.82 -7.39 6.59
C LEU A 832 7.86 -7.45 5.40
N LEU A 833 7.06 -6.40 5.31
CA LEU A 833 6.11 -6.08 4.25
C LEU A 833 6.49 -4.72 3.66
N GLN A 834 5.91 -4.34 2.52
CA GLN A 834 6.05 -3.00 1.94
C GLN A 834 4.71 -2.54 1.36
N HIS A 835 4.13 -1.52 2.02
CA HIS A 835 2.84 -0.91 1.69
C HIS A 835 1.72 -1.94 1.38
N PRO A 836 1.38 -2.84 2.32
CA PRO A 836 0.32 -3.81 2.10
C PRO A 836 -1.04 -3.10 2.02
N LEU A 837 -1.77 -3.30 0.92
CA LEU A 837 -3.07 -2.65 0.67
C LEU A 837 -4.25 -3.61 0.88
N GLY A 838 -4.05 -4.92 0.80
CA GLY A 838 -5.11 -5.93 0.91
C GLY A 838 -4.86 -6.94 2.01
N VAL A 839 -5.91 -7.33 2.73
CA VAL A 839 -5.91 -8.46 3.68
C VAL A 839 -7.20 -9.26 3.53
N LEU A 840 -7.14 -10.58 3.58
CA LEU A 840 -8.28 -11.49 3.48
C LEU A 840 -8.09 -12.66 4.45
N TYR A 841 -9.05 -12.88 5.35
CA TYR A 841 -9.13 -14.11 6.13
C TYR A 841 -9.78 -15.20 5.28
N GLY A 842 -9.00 -16.20 4.89
CA GLY A 842 -9.44 -17.29 4.03
C GLY A 842 -10.33 -18.30 4.76
N SER A 843 -11.15 -19.02 4.01
CA SER A 843 -11.99 -20.11 4.54
C SER A 843 -11.20 -21.32 5.08
N ASP A 844 -9.89 -21.37 4.81
CA ASP A 844 -8.91 -22.32 5.35
C ASP A 844 -8.34 -21.91 6.72
N GLY A 845 -8.65 -20.69 7.18
CA GLY A 845 -8.19 -20.13 8.45
C GLY A 845 -6.89 -19.32 8.39
N LEU A 846 -6.33 -19.12 7.20
CA LEU A 846 -5.10 -18.35 6.96
C LEU A 846 -5.41 -16.89 6.63
N ILE A 847 -4.47 -15.97 6.91
CA ILE A 847 -4.59 -14.57 6.53
C ILE A 847 -3.75 -14.33 5.26
N TYR A 848 -4.40 -14.02 4.16
CA TYR A 848 -3.77 -13.65 2.90
C TYR A 848 -3.53 -12.13 2.89
N VAL A 849 -2.36 -11.71 2.42
CA VAL A 849 -1.90 -10.31 2.42
C VAL A 849 -1.44 -9.95 1.02
N ALA A 850 -2.02 -8.90 0.44
CA ALA A 850 -1.51 -8.28 -0.78
C ALA A 850 -0.41 -7.29 -0.36
N ASP A 851 0.83 -7.75 -0.49
CA ASP A 851 2.06 -7.06 -0.09
C ASP A 851 2.55 -6.24 -1.29
N SER A 852 1.86 -5.11 -1.51
CA SER A 852 1.68 -4.47 -2.82
C SER A 852 3.00 -4.03 -3.45
N TYR A 853 3.84 -3.34 -2.70
CA TYR A 853 5.11 -2.79 -3.20
C TYR A 853 6.22 -3.85 -3.25
N ASN A 854 6.08 -4.95 -2.50
CA ASN A 854 6.85 -6.18 -2.72
C ASN A 854 6.29 -7.02 -3.89
N HIS A 855 5.20 -6.60 -4.53
CA HIS A 855 4.53 -7.25 -5.66
C HIS A 855 4.19 -8.73 -5.42
N LYS A 856 3.76 -9.04 -4.19
CA LYS A 856 3.55 -10.40 -3.70
C LYS A 856 2.18 -10.57 -3.08
N ILE A 857 1.69 -11.80 -3.12
CA ILE A 857 0.73 -12.30 -2.13
C ILE A 857 1.52 -13.08 -1.09
N LYS A 858 1.42 -12.66 0.17
CA LYS A 858 1.96 -13.39 1.32
C LYS A 858 0.81 -14.05 2.09
N VAL A 859 1.16 -15.06 2.89
CA VAL A 859 0.23 -15.75 3.79
C VAL A 859 0.78 -15.72 5.21
N LEU A 860 -0.12 -15.43 6.16
CA LEU A 860 0.12 -15.25 7.58
C LEU A 860 -0.70 -16.29 8.37
N GLU A 861 0.00 -17.17 9.07
CA GLU A 861 -0.57 -18.10 10.04
C GLU A 861 -0.87 -17.36 11.35
N LYS A 862 -2.14 -16.98 11.62
CA LYS A 862 -2.53 -16.18 12.80
C LYS A 862 -1.97 -16.70 14.12
N GLY A 863 -1.96 -18.02 14.34
CA GLY A 863 -1.59 -18.65 15.62
C GLY A 863 -0.08 -18.73 15.88
N SER A 864 0.73 -18.88 14.83
CA SER A 864 2.21 -18.90 14.92
C SER A 864 2.83 -17.54 14.62
N GLN A 865 2.05 -16.59 14.10
CA GLN A 865 2.47 -15.34 13.46
C GLN A 865 3.48 -15.51 12.32
N LYS A 866 3.57 -16.72 11.73
CA LYS A 866 4.48 -17.01 10.62
C LYS A 866 3.96 -16.40 9.32
N VAL A 867 4.82 -15.62 8.65
CA VAL A 867 4.57 -15.02 7.33
C VAL A 867 5.46 -15.67 6.29
N THR A 868 4.87 -16.10 5.18
CA THR A 868 5.59 -16.64 4.01
C THR A 868 5.05 -16.10 2.69
N SER A 869 5.93 -15.87 1.73
CA SER A 869 5.63 -15.53 0.34
C SER A 869 4.93 -16.70 -0.35
N LEU A 870 3.78 -16.45 -0.97
CA LEU A 870 2.94 -17.47 -1.60
C LEU A 870 2.87 -17.31 -3.13
N ALA A 871 2.73 -16.07 -3.61
CA ALA A 871 2.71 -15.75 -5.03
C ALA A 871 3.49 -14.46 -5.31
N GLY A 872 4.09 -14.38 -6.50
CA GLY A 872 4.85 -13.21 -6.97
C GLY A 872 6.36 -13.33 -6.76
N LEU A 873 7.11 -12.99 -7.81
CA LEU A 873 8.59 -13.09 -7.86
C LEU A 873 9.31 -11.98 -7.06
N GLY A 874 8.61 -10.98 -6.52
CA GLY A 874 9.23 -9.81 -5.88
C GLY A 874 9.69 -8.70 -6.84
N LYS A 875 9.30 -8.77 -8.11
CA LYS A 875 9.66 -7.80 -9.17
C LYS A 875 8.45 -7.51 -10.05
N ALA A 876 8.15 -6.23 -10.28
CA ALA A 876 6.98 -5.78 -11.03
C ALA A 876 6.91 -6.42 -12.42
N GLY A 877 5.70 -6.79 -12.85
CA GLY A 877 5.45 -7.25 -14.20
C GLY A 877 4.22 -8.13 -14.30
N PHE A 878 4.03 -8.73 -15.47
CA PHE A 878 2.90 -9.60 -15.78
C PHE A 878 3.38 -10.97 -16.26
N LYS A 879 3.03 -12.02 -15.52
CA LYS A 879 3.32 -13.42 -15.87
C LYS A 879 2.44 -14.38 -15.07
N ASP A 880 1.76 -15.31 -15.75
CA ASP A 880 0.98 -16.41 -15.17
C ASP A 880 1.82 -17.68 -14.95
N GLY A 881 1.27 -18.66 -14.21
CA GLY A 881 1.84 -19.99 -14.02
C GLY A 881 1.97 -20.39 -12.55
N PRO A 882 2.99 -21.19 -12.16
CA PRO A 882 3.25 -21.53 -10.76
C PRO A 882 3.47 -20.26 -9.93
N ALA A 883 2.76 -20.14 -8.81
CA ALA A 883 2.60 -18.90 -8.06
C ALA A 883 3.94 -18.25 -7.64
N SER A 884 4.92 -19.05 -7.22
CA SER A 884 6.28 -18.62 -6.86
C SER A 884 7.14 -18.10 -8.01
N SER A 885 6.69 -18.27 -9.26
CA SER A 885 7.40 -17.87 -10.48
C SER A 885 6.64 -16.85 -11.33
N ALA A 886 5.42 -16.50 -10.91
CA ALA A 886 4.54 -15.54 -11.53
C ALA A 886 4.93 -14.09 -11.17
N GLN A 887 4.39 -13.12 -11.90
CA GLN A 887 4.60 -11.69 -11.64
C GLN A 887 3.27 -10.95 -11.51
N LEU A 888 3.27 -9.99 -10.61
CA LEU A 888 2.20 -9.06 -10.26
C LEU A 888 2.78 -7.64 -10.32
N SER A 889 1.93 -6.61 -10.27
CA SER A 889 2.37 -5.23 -10.11
C SER A 889 1.37 -4.45 -9.26
N GLU A 890 1.80 -4.13 -8.02
CA GLU A 890 1.00 -3.48 -6.97
C GLU A 890 -0.40 -4.09 -6.77
N PRO A 891 -0.52 -5.38 -6.43
CA PRO A 891 -1.81 -5.98 -6.11
C PRO A 891 -2.43 -5.32 -4.87
N ALA A 892 -3.66 -4.82 -4.97
CA ALA A 892 -4.29 -4.00 -3.91
C ALA A 892 -5.54 -4.64 -3.25
N GLY A 893 -6.19 -5.58 -3.94
CA GLY A 893 -7.45 -6.20 -3.52
C GLY A 893 -7.42 -7.71 -3.53
N LEU A 894 -8.11 -8.33 -2.58
CA LEU A 894 -8.28 -9.78 -2.46
C LEU A 894 -9.75 -10.11 -2.19
N ALA A 895 -10.28 -11.14 -2.84
CA ALA A 895 -11.61 -11.69 -2.53
C ALA A 895 -11.62 -13.23 -2.56
N GLN A 896 -12.36 -13.85 -1.64
CA GLN A 896 -12.48 -15.30 -1.53
C GLN A 896 -13.27 -15.87 -2.73
N GLY A 897 -12.63 -16.74 -3.51
CA GLY A 897 -13.29 -17.55 -4.53
C GLY A 897 -13.68 -18.94 -4.01
N PRO A 898 -14.43 -19.73 -4.80
CA PRO A 898 -14.80 -21.10 -4.46
C PRO A 898 -13.60 -22.04 -4.52
N ASN A 899 -13.68 -23.17 -3.81
CA ASN A 899 -12.76 -24.31 -3.94
C ASN A 899 -11.26 -23.97 -3.78
N GLY A 900 -10.90 -23.00 -2.92
CA GLY A 900 -9.51 -22.58 -2.74
C GLY A 900 -8.96 -21.65 -3.83
N LYS A 901 -9.83 -20.98 -4.59
CA LYS A 901 -9.47 -19.81 -5.39
C LYS A 901 -9.49 -18.54 -4.54
N ILE A 902 -8.61 -17.59 -4.84
CA ILE A 902 -8.62 -16.21 -4.36
C ILE A 902 -8.49 -15.30 -5.59
N TYR A 903 -9.39 -14.33 -5.74
CA TYR A 903 -9.28 -13.30 -6.76
C TYR A 903 -8.37 -12.18 -6.27
N VAL A 904 -7.48 -11.70 -7.14
CA VAL A 904 -6.50 -10.64 -6.87
C VAL A 904 -6.72 -9.51 -7.85
N ALA A 905 -6.88 -8.27 -7.36
CA ALA A 905 -6.82 -7.08 -8.20
C ALA A 905 -5.35 -6.69 -8.40
N ASP A 906 -4.85 -6.86 -9.62
CA ASP A 906 -3.45 -6.69 -10.01
C ASP A 906 -3.26 -5.32 -10.67
N THR A 907 -3.30 -4.29 -9.81
CA THR A 907 -3.66 -2.90 -10.13
C THR A 907 -2.87 -2.33 -11.32
N ASN A 908 -1.55 -2.39 -11.30
CA ASN A 908 -0.70 -1.76 -12.33
C ASN A 908 -0.61 -2.58 -13.63
N ASN A 909 -1.04 -3.84 -13.61
CA ASN A 909 -1.28 -4.62 -14.82
C ASN A 909 -2.69 -4.37 -15.40
N SER A 910 -3.60 -3.75 -14.63
CA SER A 910 -5.01 -3.54 -14.96
C SER A 910 -5.76 -4.85 -15.28
N LEU A 911 -5.49 -5.88 -14.47
CA LEU A 911 -6.05 -7.23 -14.62
C LEU A 911 -6.63 -7.76 -13.29
N ILE A 912 -7.51 -8.74 -13.40
CA ILE A 912 -7.86 -9.62 -12.28
C ILE A 912 -7.12 -10.95 -12.46
N ARG A 913 -6.54 -11.47 -11.37
CA ARG A 913 -5.81 -12.75 -11.36
C ARG A 913 -6.49 -13.72 -10.40
N VAL A 914 -6.39 -15.02 -10.68
CA VAL A 914 -6.99 -16.11 -9.90
C VAL A 914 -5.86 -16.93 -9.29
N LEU A 915 -5.61 -16.74 -7.99
CA LEU A 915 -4.67 -17.55 -7.22
C LEU A 915 -5.39 -18.82 -6.73
N ASN A 916 -4.98 -19.98 -7.23
CA ASN A 916 -5.49 -21.28 -6.80
C ASN A 916 -4.54 -21.89 -5.75
N VAL A 917 -4.91 -21.76 -4.47
CA VAL A 917 -4.12 -22.30 -3.35
C VAL A 917 -4.38 -23.79 -3.11
N GLY A 918 -5.45 -24.35 -3.69
CA GLY A 918 -5.74 -25.79 -3.67
C GLY A 918 -4.93 -26.60 -4.68
N ALA A 919 -4.25 -25.95 -5.63
CA ALA A 919 -3.33 -26.60 -6.55
C ALA A 919 -2.00 -26.95 -5.86
N ASN A 920 -1.33 -28.01 -6.33
CA ASN A 920 -0.01 -28.41 -5.84
C ASN A 920 0.97 -28.59 -7.02
N PRO A 921 1.91 -27.67 -7.25
CA PRO A 921 2.09 -26.40 -6.53
C PRO A 921 0.93 -25.40 -6.78
N PRO A 922 0.75 -24.39 -5.90
CA PRO A 922 -0.18 -23.29 -6.15
C PRO A 922 0.09 -22.58 -7.48
N THR A 923 -0.96 -22.13 -8.14
CA THR A 923 -0.92 -21.49 -9.46
C THR A 923 -1.65 -20.15 -9.44
N ILE A 924 -1.24 -19.23 -10.31
CA ILE A 924 -1.93 -17.96 -10.53
C ILE A 924 -2.07 -17.71 -12.03
N GLU A 925 -3.31 -17.44 -12.45
CA GLU A 925 -3.73 -17.32 -13.85
C GLU A 925 -4.56 -16.04 -14.04
N THR A 926 -4.56 -15.46 -15.23
CA THR A 926 -5.37 -14.26 -15.52
C THR A 926 -6.85 -14.62 -15.70
N LEU A 927 -7.74 -13.88 -15.05
CA LEU A 927 -9.18 -14.01 -15.29
C LEU A 927 -9.53 -13.32 -16.62
N GLU A 928 -9.91 -14.12 -17.62
CA GLU A 928 -10.29 -13.62 -18.94
C GLU A 928 -11.68 -12.96 -18.89
N LEU A 929 -11.70 -11.62 -18.84
CA LEU A 929 -12.91 -10.80 -18.75
C LEU A 929 -13.64 -10.71 -20.10
N LYS A 930 -14.80 -11.34 -20.19
CA LYS A 930 -15.55 -11.56 -21.45
C LYS A 930 -16.73 -10.61 -21.56
N GLY A 931 -16.76 -9.81 -22.62
CA GLY A 931 -17.88 -8.92 -22.94
C GLY A 931 -18.00 -7.67 -22.06
N VAL A 932 -17.02 -7.39 -21.19
CA VAL A 932 -16.97 -6.14 -20.41
C VAL A 932 -16.81 -4.97 -21.38
N PRO A 933 -17.76 -4.00 -21.43
CA PRO A 933 -17.66 -2.87 -22.34
C PRO A 933 -16.57 -1.90 -21.86
N PRO A 934 -15.99 -1.09 -22.76
CA PRO A 934 -15.25 0.10 -22.34
C PRO A 934 -16.17 1.02 -21.49
N PRO A 935 -15.61 1.89 -20.63
CA PRO A 935 -16.41 2.91 -19.95
C PRO A 935 -17.18 3.73 -21.00
N PRO A 936 -18.49 4.02 -20.78
CA PRO A 936 -19.22 4.86 -21.72
C PRO A 936 -18.58 6.26 -21.76
N PRO A 937 -18.49 6.91 -22.93
CA PRO A 937 -17.84 8.22 -23.04
C PRO A 937 -18.55 9.23 -22.15
N ALA A 938 -17.81 9.84 -21.21
CA ALA A 938 -18.35 10.86 -20.33
C ALA A 938 -19.01 11.98 -21.17
N PRO A 939 -20.22 12.45 -20.79
CA PRO A 939 -20.99 13.39 -21.61
C PRO A 939 -20.24 14.72 -21.75
N ALA A 940 -19.64 14.93 -22.93
CA ALA A 940 -18.69 16.01 -23.22
C ALA A 940 -19.19 17.38 -22.74
N SER A 941 -18.68 17.82 -21.58
CA SER A 941 -19.06 19.05 -20.89
C SER A 941 -20.57 19.36 -20.90
N ALA A 942 -21.39 18.33 -20.64
CA ALA A 942 -22.86 18.36 -20.56
C ALA A 942 -23.54 19.50 -21.37
N PRO A 943 -23.76 19.35 -22.69
CA PRO A 943 -24.55 20.32 -23.44
C PRO A 943 -25.91 20.51 -22.75
N ARG A 944 -26.20 21.77 -22.37
CA ARG A 944 -27.36 22.23 -21.56
C ARG A 944 -28.50 21.21 -21.52
N ARG A 945 -28.79 20.63 -20.33
CA ARG A 945 -29.78 19.57 -20.09
C ARG A 945 -30.85 19.48 -21.17
N LEU A 946 -30.64 18.63 -22.18
CA LEU A 946 -31.71 18.30 -23.11
C LEU A 946 -32.75 17.50 -22.33
N ARG A 947 -33.93 18.12 -22.11
CA ARG A 947 -35.09 17.54 -21.42
C ARG A 947 -35.19 16.04 -21.70
N ARG A 948 -35.22 15.23 -20.64
CA ARG A 948 -35.36 13.77 -20.72
C ARG A 948 -36.47 13.42 -21.71
N ARG A 949 -36.12 12.69 -22.77
CA ARG A 949 -37.05 12.40 -23.86
C ARG A 949 -38.13 11.46 -23.35
N LEU A 950 -39.35 11.99 -23.20
CA LEU A 950 -40.51 11.21 -22.78
C LEU A 950 -40.75 10.06 -23.77
N THR A 951 -41.13 8.89 -23.26
CA THR A 951 -41.56 7.77 -24.10
C THR A 951 -42.88 8.11 -24.79
N SER A 952 -43.13 7.52 -25.96
CA SER A 952 -44.29 7.83 -26.80
C SER A 952 -45.65 7.45 -26.20
N ASP A 953 -45.69 6.85 -25.01
CA ASP A 953 -46.90 6.51 -24.26
C ASP A 953 -47.24 7.45 -23.08
N VAL A 954 -46.41 8.48 -22.85
CA VAL A 954 -46.66 9.54 -21.84
C VAL A 954 -47.56 10.63 -22.42
N GLU A 955 -48.67 10.92 -21.73
CA GLU A 955 -49.56 12.05 -22.06
C GLU A 955 -49.05 13.34 -21.41
N ILE A 956 -48.82 14.39 -22.19
CA ILE A 956 -48.37 15.70 -21.67
C ILE A 956 -49.59 16.56 -21.38
N VAL A 957 -49.65 17.11 -20.16
CA VAL A 957 -50.69 18.02 -19.67
C VAL A 957 -50.03 19.35 -19.35
N ASN A 958 -50.40 20.41 -20.06
CA ASN A 958 -49.95 21.76 -19.71
C ASN A 958 -50.82 22.29 -18.56
N VAL A 959 -50.17 22.87 -17.55
CA VAL A 959 -50.81 23.50 -16.38
C VAL A 959 -50.74 25.01 -16.55
N ASP A 960 -51.71 25.74 -15.98
CA ASP A 960 -51.72 27.21 -16.05
C ASP A 960 -50.49 27.84 -15.35
N PRO A 961 -49.98 28.99 -15.82
CA PRO A 961 -48.73 29.54 -15.29
C PRO A 961 -48.80 30.03 -13.85
N VAL A 962 -47.78 29.69 -13.07
CA VAL A 962 -47.64 30.03 -11.65
C VAL A 962 -46.94 31.39 -11.49
N SER A 963 -47.59 32.33 -10.80
CA SER A 963 -47.07 33.69 -10.55
C SER A 963 -46.70 33.97 -9.09
N SER A 964 -46.63 32.94 -8.24
CA SER A 964 -46.30 33.08 -6.81
C SER A 964 -44.81 32.84 -6.55
N MET A 965 -44.25 33.45 -5.50
CA MET A 965 -42.85 33.24 -5.06
C MET A 965 -42.65 31.95 -4.26
N ASN A 966 -43.70 31.48 -3.58
CA ASN A 966 -43.76 30.18 -2.93
C ASN A 966 -45.22 29.69 -2.90
N GLY A 967 -45.39 28.41 -2.60
CA GLY A 967 -46.69 27.75 -2.51
C GLY A 967 -46.53 26.25 -2.56
N ASP A 968 -47.64 25.54 -2.76
CA ASP A 968 -47.62 24.09 -2.95
C ASP A 968 -48.37 23.72 -4.26
N LEU A 969 -47.87 22.70 -4.97
CA LEU A 969 -48.53 22.02 -6.08
C LEU A 969 -49.15 20.72 -5.54
N GLU A 970 -50.45 20.52 -5.72
CA GLU A 970 -51.18 19.32 -5.29
C GLU A 970 -51.66 18.54 -6.51
N LEU A 971 -50.94 17.47 -6.87
CA LEU A 971 -51.41 16.50 -7.86
C LEU A 971 -52.69 15.82 -7.33
N GLN A 972 -53.75 15.81 -8.12
CA GLN A 972 -55.00 15.12 -7.80
C GLN A 972 -55.40 14.19 -8.96
N ILE A 973 -54.84 12.98 -8.95
CA ILE A 973 -55.09 11.98 -9.98
C ILE A 973 -56.35 11.18 -9.61
N SER A 974 -57.32 11.14 -10.53
CA SER A 974 -58.56 10.38 -10.38
C SER A 974 -58.59 9.19 -11.32
N LEU A 975 -59.25 8.11 -10.90
CA LEU A 975 -59.51 6.91 -11.70
C LEU A 975 -60.99 6.83 -12.11
N PRO A 976 -61.35 6.15 -13.21
CA PRO A 976 -62.75 5.79 -13.49
C PRO A 976 -63.28 4.83 -12.42
N LYS A 977 -64.61 4.81 -12.23
CA LYS A 977 -65.27 4.10 -11.10
C LYS A 977 -64.98 2.60 -10.98
N GLU A 978 -64.51 1.94 -12.04
CA GLU A 978 -64.17 0.52 -12.06
C GLU A 978 -62.70 0.22 -11.69
N PHE A 979 -61.89 1.24 -11.39
CA PHE A 979 -60.46 1.10 -11.12
C PHE A 979 -60.05 1.74 -9.78
N HIS A 980 -59.14 1.07 -9.08
CA HIS A 980 -58.52 1.53 -7.84
C HIS A 980 -56.98 1.58 -7.97
N PHE A 981 -56.32 2.35 -7.11
CA PHE A 981 -54.85 2.34 -6.99
C PHE A 981 -54.40 1.10 -6.21
N THR A 982 -53.34 0.43 -6.66
CA THR A 982 -52.78 -0.74 -5.96
C THR A 982 -51.65 -0.35 -5.00
N ALA A 983 -51.64 -0.99 -3.83
CA ALA A 983 -50.55 -0.87 -2.86
C ALA A 983 -49.30 -1.68 -3.25
N GLU A 984 -49.45 -2.69 -4.13
CA GLU A 984 -48.39 -3.60 -4.56
C GLU A 984 -47.45 -2.96 -5.60
N ALA A 985 -47.99 -2.08 -6.44
CA ALA A 985 -47.24 -1.30 -7.43
C ALA A 985 -47.55 0.19 -7.26
N GLN A 986 -46.86 0.84 -6.32
CA GLN A 986 -47.16 2.23 -5.94
C GLN A 986 -46.99 3.22 -7.11
N SER A 987 -47.98 4.09 -7.28
CA SER A 987 -47.92 5.21 -8.22
C SER A 987 -46.89 6.24 -7.75
N LYS A 988 -46.14 6.85 -8.68
CA LYS A 988 -45.01 7.74 -8.33
C LYS A 988 -44.84 8.92 -9.28
N PHE A 989 -44.17 9.96 -8.80
CA PHE A 989 -43.79 11.16 -9.55
C PHE A 989 -42.29 11.48 -9.44
N GLU A 990 -41.78 12.22 -10.42
CA GLU A 990 -40.39 12.69 -10.56
C GLU A 990 -40.40 14.08 -11.20
N VAL A 991 -39.51 15.00 -10.80
CA VAL A 991 -39.56 16.42 -11.18
C VAL A 991 -38.30 16.84 -11.94
N ASP A 992 -38.47 17.40 -13.14
CA ASP A 992 -37.46 18.20 -13.85
C ASP A 992 -37.75 19.70 -13.64
N VAL A 993 -36.71 20.54 -13.58
CA VAL A 993 -36.82 22.02 -13.55
C VAL A 993 -35.95 22.61 -14.66
N GLU A 994 -36.43 23.64 -15.35
CA GLU A 994 -35.70 24.32 -16.42
C GLU A 994 -35.93 25.84 -16.42
N PRO A 995 -34.88 26.69 -16.40
CA PRO A 995 -33.48 26.31 -16.21
C PRO A 995 -33.20 25.78 -14.79
N ASP A 996 -32.15 24.97 -14.62
CA ASP A 996 -31.73 24.44 -13.32
C ASP A 996 -31.64 25.56 -12.27
N GLY A 997 -32.37 25.42 -11.17
CA GLY A 997 -32.39 26.40 -10.08
C GLY A 997 -33.36 27.59 -10.24
N SER A 998 -34.16 27.69 -11.32
CA SER A 998 -35.18 28.75 -11.44
C SER A 998 -36.30 28.65 -10.40
N VAL A 999 -36.60 27.43 -9.96
CA VAL A 999 -37.58 27.09 -8.93
C VAL A 999 -36.99 25.94 -8.10
N SER A 1000 -37.02 26.04 -6.77
CA SER A 1000 -36.76 24.91 -5.88
C SER A 1000 -38.06 24.14 -5.67
N ILE A 1001 -38.02 22.80 -5.77
CA ILE A 1001 -39.18 21.92 -5.56
C ILE A 1001 -38.82 20.88 -4.50
N GLU A 1002 -39.71 20.67 -3.52
CA GLU A 1002 -39.53 19.68 -2.46
C GLU A 1002 -40.82 18.86 -2.24
N PRO A 1003 -40.79 17.51 -2.37
CA PRO A 1003 -39.68 16.69 -2.81
C PRO A 1003 -39.56 16.62 -4.34
N MET A 1004 -38.35 16.43 -4.86
CA MET A 1004 -38.07 16.27 -6.30
C MET A 1004 -38.58 14.94 -6.91
N ASN A 1005 -39.01 13.99 -6.08
CA ASN A 1005 -39.70 12.76 -6.48
C ASN A 1005 -40.47 12.21 -5.28
N GLY A 1006 -41.45 11.34 -5.52
CA GLY A 1006 -42.23 10.76 -4.43
C GLY A 1006 -43.33 9.79 -4.87
N ILE A 1007 -44.10 9.33 -3.89
CA ILE A 1007 -45.23 8.43 -4.07
C ILE A 1007 -46.52 9.25 -4.20
N ILE A 1008 -47.44 8.77 -5.04
CA ILE A 1008 -48.81 9.25 -5.16
C ILE A 1008 -49.66 8.30 -4.31
N GLY A 1009 -50.41 8.86 -3.35
CA GLY A 1009 -51.20 8.10 -2.39
C GLY A 1009 -52.32 7.27 -3.05
N ASN A 1010 -52.86 6.32 -2.29
CA ASN A 1010 -53.96 5.46 -2.74
C ASN A 1010 -55.30 6.23 -2.89
N ASP A 1011 -55.34 7.50 -2.46
CA ASP A 1011 -56.40 8.47 -2.73
C ASP A 1011 -56.16 9.29 -4.02
N GLY A 1012 -55.04 9.02 -4.71
CA GLY A 1012 -54.61 9.68 -5.94
C GLY A 1012 -53.84 10.98 -5.74
N ARG A 1013 -53.46 11.35 -4.51
CA ARG A 1013 -52.84 12.66 -4.22
C ARG A 1013 -51.34 12.60 -4.04
N ALA A 1014 -50.68 13.69 -4.40
CA ALA A 1014 -49.31 13.99 -3.99
C ALA A 1014 -49.12 15.51 -3.87
N LYS A 1015 -48.27 15.95 -2.93
CA LYS A 1015 -48.07 17.37 -2.63
C LYS A 1015 -46.59 17.73 -2.69
N LEU A 1016 -46.26 18.77 -3.45
CA LEU A 1016 -44.91 19.27 -3.69
C LEU A 1016 -44.87 20.76 -3.31
N ARG A 1017 -43.94 21.19 -2.47
CA ARG A 1017 -43.71 22.61 -2.18
C ARG A 1017 -42.83 23.23 -3.25
N PHE A 1018 -43.06 24.50 -3.56
CA PHE A 1018 -42.16 25.29 -4.42
C PHE A 1018 -41.71 26.60 -3.77
N SER A 1019 -40.51 27.06 -4.12
CA SER A 1019 -39.99 28.38 -3.75
C SER A 1019 -39.05 28.95 -4.82
N ARG A 1020 -38.92 30.28 -4.88
CA ARG A 1020 -38.10 31.02 -5.85
C ARG A 1020 -37.16 31.99 -5.16
N SER A 1021 -35.98 32.20 -5.73
CA SER A 1021 -34.89 32.99 -5.16
C SER A 1021 -34.93 34.49 -5.50
N SER A 1022 -35.63 34.90 -6.57
CA SER A 1022 -35.77 36.32 -6.95
C SER A 1022 -37.01 36.59 -7.84
N ASN A 1023 -37.56 37.81 -7.76
CA ASN A 1023 -38.68 38.25 -8.61
C ASN A 1023 -38.29 38.35 -10.10
N ASP A 1024 -37.04 38.75 -10.39
CA ASP A 1024 -36.47 38.88 -11.75
C ASP A 1024 -35.98 37.54 -12.35
N SER A 1025 -36.25 36.41 -11.70
CA SER A 1025 -35.87 35.09 -12.23
C SER A 1025 -36.57 34.80 -13.56
N SER A 1026 -35.77 34.47 -14.59
CA SER A 1026 -36.22 34.10 -15.93
C SER A 1026 -37.33 33.05 -15.88
N SER A 1027 -38.34 33.19 -16.76
CA SER A 1027 -39.52 32.31 -16.83
C SER A 1027 -39.14 30.83 -16.82
N GLY A 1028 -39.32 30.19 -15.66
CA GLY A 1028 -38.99 28.79 -15.45
C GLY A 1028 -40.11 27.87 -15.90
N SER A 1029 -39.80 26.58 -16.01
CA SER A 1029 -40.79 25.51 -16.15
C SER A 1029 -40.41 24.34 -15.24
N VAL A 1030 -41.42 23.71 -14.66
CA VAL A 1030 -41.29 22.52 -13.81
C VAL A 1030 -42.11 21.42 -14.47
N ARG A 1031 -41.46 20.31 -14.81
CA ARG A 1031 -42.15 19.14 -15.35
C ARG A 1031 -42.29 18.08 -14.27
N ILE A 1032 -43.52 17.69 -13.94
CA ILE A 1032 -43.81 16.62 -12.99
C ILE A 1032 -44.21 15.36 -13.77
N SER A 1033 -43.27 14.44 -13.95
CA SER A 1033 -43.44 13.18 -14.67
C SER A 1033 -43.97 12.09 -13.74
N CYS A 1034 -45.18 11.59 -13.99
CA CYS A 1034 -45.87 10.61 -13.16
C CYS A 1034 -46.03 9.25 -13.88
N LYS A 1035 -45.81 8.16 -13.15
CA LYS A 1035 -46.21 6.80 -13.56
C LYS A 1035 -47.30 6.31 -12.59
N VAL A 1036 -48.52 6.22 -13.12
CA VAL A 1036 -49.71 5.86 -12.36
C VAL A 1036 -50.04 4.39 -12.63
N TYR A 1037 -50.19 3.60 -11.57
CA TYR A 1037 -50.64 2.21 -11.60
C TYR A 1037 -52.05 2.09 -11.03
N TYR A 1038 -52.90 1.30 -11.69
CA TYR A 1038 -54.32 1.15 -11.36
C TYR A 1038 -54.85 -0.21 -11.82
N CYS A 1039 -55.76 -0.80 -11.07
CA CYS A 1039 -56.29 -2.15 -11.30
C CYS A 1039 -57.81 -2.14 -11.19
N GLN A 1040 -58.47 -3.05 -11.91
CA GLN A 1040 -59.88 -3.37 -11.73
C GLN A 1040 -59.98 -4.62 -10.83
N GLU A 1041 -61.08 -4.78 -10.10
CA GLU A 1041 -61.29 -5.94 -9.23
C GLU A 1041 -61.15 -7.25 -10.04
N ASP A 1042 -60.39 -8.21 -9.49
CA ASP A 1042 -60.00 -9.49 -10.10
C ASP A 1042 -59.34 -9.40 -11.50
N ALA A 1043 -58.72 -8.27 -11.85
CA ALA A 1043 -58.10 -8.03 -13.16
C ALA A 1043 -56.62 -7.61 -13.09
N VAL A 1044 -55.91 -7.76 -14.21
CA VAL A 1044 -54.49 -7.39 -14.34
C VAL A 1044 -54.29 -5.89 -14.20
N CYS A 1045 -53.42 -5.48 -13.27
CA CYS A 1045 -53.04 -4.09 -13.06
C CYS A 1045 -52.40 -3.45 -14.31
N LEU A 1046 -52.81 -2.22 -14.62
CA LEU A 1046 -52.33 -1.42 -15.74
C LEU A 1046 -51.48 -0.25 -15.26
N TYR A 1047 -50.75 0.40 -16.18
CA TYR A 1047 -50.08 1.66 -15.91
C TYR A 1047 -50.34 2.72 -17.01
N LYS A 1048 -50.24 3.99 -16.62
CA LYS A 1048 -50.32 5.18 -17.48
C LYS A 1048 -49.18 6.14 -17.13
N GLY A 1049 -48.42 6.56 -18.13
CA GLY A 1049 -47.53 7.72 -18.02
C GLY A 1049 -48.30 9.01 -18.27
N VAL A 1050 -48.08 10.02 -17.43
CA VAL A 1050 -48.55 11.40 -17.63
C VAL A 1050 -47.47 12.37 -17.14
N ALA A 1051 -47.26 13.48 -17.83
CA ALA A 1051 -46.30 14.52 -17.43
C ALA A 1051 -46.98 15.90 -17.41
N PHE A 1052 -46.87 16.60 -16.27
CA PHE A 1052 -47.44 17.92 -16.08
C PHE A 1052 -46.39 18.99 -16.34
N GLU A 1053 -46.62 19.88 -17.31
CA GLU A 1053 -45.75 21.02 -17.62
C GLU A 1053 -46.28 22.27 -16.90
N VAL A 1054 -45.56 22.74 -15.88
CA VAL A 1054 -45.95 23.87 -15.01
C VAL A 1054 -45.02 25.07 -15.26
N PRO A 1055 -45.41 26.05 -16.09
CA PRO A 1055 -44.61 27.25 -16.32
C PRO A 1055 -44.71 28.24 -15.15
N PHE A 1056 -43.66 29.03 -14.94
CA PHE A 1056 -43.56 30.04 -13.88
C PHE A 1056 -43.31 31.43 -14.49
N ASN A 1057 -44.22 32.36 -14.25
CA ASN A 1057 -44.20 33.73 -14.80
C ASN A 1057 -43.55 34.73 -13.82
N SER A 1058 -43.45 36.01 -14.21
CA SER A 1058 -43.06 37.11 -13.31
C SER A 1058 -43.94 37.13 -12.05
N ALA A 1059 -43.32 37.26 -10.88
CA ALA A 1059 -44.03 37.12 -9.61
C ALA A 1059 -45.00 38.28 -9.31
N GLN A 1060 -46.09 37.98 -8.61
CA GLN A 1060 -46.97 38.97 -7.97
C GLN A 1060 -46.95 38.80 -6.45
N GLU A 1061 -46.83 39.90 -5.72
CA GLU A 1061 -46.28 39.90 -4.36
C GLU A 1061 -47.29 39.55 -3.25
N ASN A 1062 -48.52 39.13 -3.58
CA ASN A 1062 -49.55 38.77 -2.59
C ASN A 1062 -50.54 37.69 -3.09
N ALA A 1063 -50.17 36.40 -2.95
CA ALA A 1063 -51.12 35.31 -2.76
C ALA A 1063 -50.43 34.04 -2.20
N GLN A 1064 -50.94 33.46 -1.12
CA GLN A 1064 -50.52 32.12 -0.68
C GLN A 1064 -51.37 31.07 -1.41
N THR A 1065 -50.84 30.50 -2.49
CA THR A 1065 -51.58 29.62 -3.40
C THR A 1065 -51.18 28.16 -3.27
N SER A 1066 -52.12 27.30 -2.88
CA SER A 1066 -52.05 25.84 -3.15
C SER A 1066 -52.72 25.59 -4.50
N ILE A 1067 -51.97 25.02 -5.45
CA ILE A 1067 -52.37 24.88 -6.86
C ILE A 1067 -52.71 23.42 -7.12
N SER A 1068 -54.00 23.12 -7.26
CA SER A 1068 -54.47 21.77 -7.60
C SER A 1068 -54.21 21.47 -9.08
N ILE A 1069 -53.64 20.30 -9.37
CA ILE A 1069 -53.36 19.79 -10.70
C ILE A 1069 -54.21 18.52 -10.89
N PRO A 1070 -55.49 18.65 -11.31
CA PRO A 1070 -56.39 17.51 -11.45
C PRO A 1070 -56.15 16.75 -12.77
N TYR A 1071 -56.20 15.42 -12.72
CA TYR A 1071 -56.08 14.59 -13.92
C TYR A 1071 -56.89 13.29 -13.81
N LEU A 1072 -57.77 13.03 -14.78
CA LEU A 1072 -58.52 11.78 -14.86
C LEU A 1072 -57.78 10.78 -15.77
N VAL A 1073 -57.37 9.64 -15.21
CA VAL A 1073 -56.75 8.55 -15.97
C VAL A 1073 -57.75 7.99 -16.99
N LYS A 1074 -57.39 8.05 -18.26
CA LYS A 1074 -58.08 7.35 -19.35
C LYS A 1074 -57.43 5.96 -19.49
N PRO A 1075 -58.13 4.84 -19.21
CA PRO A 1075 -57.55 3.51 -19.34
C PRO A 1075 -57.16 3.20 -20.80
N LYS A 1076 -56.07 2.44 -20.99
CA LYS A 1076 -55.74 1.87 -22.31
C LYS A 1076 -56.79 0.80 -22.63
N THR A 1077 -57.69 1.06 -23.57
CA THR A 1077 -58.74 0.10 -23.98
C THR A 1077 -58.11 -1.18 -24.52
N SER A 1078 -58.49 -2.34 -23.98
CA SER A 1078 -58.03 -3.64 -24.47
C SER A 1078 -58.39 -3.83 -25.95
N THR A 1079 -57.37 -3.86 -26.81
CA THR A 1079 -57.52 -4.22 -28.22
C THR A 1079 -57.79 -5.72 -28.34
N LYS A 1080 -59.08 -6.08 -28.36
CA LYS A 1080 -59.51 -7.41 -28.80
C LYS A 1080 -59.25 -7.58 -30.30
N ASN A 1081 -58.95 -8.83 -30.69
CA ASN A 1081 -58.56 -9.29 -32.03
C ASN A 1081 -57.12 -8.89 -32.42
N SER A 1082 -56.33 -9.71 -33.12
CA SER A 1082 -56.67 -10.98 -33.78
C SER A 1082 -55.61 -12.06 -33.53
N LEU A 1083 -56.04 -13.19 -32.96
CA LEU A 1083 -55.34 -14.48 -33.08
C LEU A 1083 -56.33 -15.49 -33.66
N THR A 1084 -56.05 -15.94 -34.88
CA THR A 1084 -56.70 -17.08 -35.51
C THR A 1084 -55.61 -18.05 -35.96
N SER A 1085 -55.85 -19.35 -35.74
CA SER A 1085 -55.08 -20.51 -36.22
C SER A 1085 -54.33 -20.30 -37.55
N VAL A 1086 -53.14 -20.86 -37.75
CA VAL A 1086 -52.74 -22.25 -37.41
C VAL A 1086 -51.42 -22.32 -36.66
#